data_AF-A0A556W8H6-F1
#
_entry.id   AF-A0A556W8H6-F1
#
_cell.length_a   1.000
_cell.length_b   1.000
_cell.length_c   1.000
_cell.angle_alpha   90.00
_cell.angle_beta   90.00
_cell.angle_gamma   90.00
#
_symmetry.space_group_name_H-M   'P 1'
#
loop_
_entity.id
_entity.type
_entity.pdbx_description
1 polymer ?
#
loop_
_entity_poly.entity_id
_entity_poly.type
_entity_poly.pdbx_seq_one_letter_code
_entity_poly.pdbx_strand_id
1 'polypeptide(L)'
;MQDPADQETAALKLPPHSLEAEQSVLGGLMLDNQAWDNVSDRLVADDFYRYEHRLVFNVMTHLAEAGQPLDVVTLSEALDGRDQLDTVGGLGFLAELARNTPSASNIRAYADIVRERATLRKLIRAANQIAEGAFAPQGRPADELLNEAERLVFQIAEERPKTGGPIGMSELLTKAVDRIDELFNMKGQMTGLSSGFRDLDDMTSGLQPSDLVIIAGRPSMGKCLMSGSRLVDPESGALVTIDDLVARQQASLLTLTNDFKLEKTCASAFVDDGLKPVFRVRTATGREVATTLTHPFLTGEGWQPLGKIDVGERIAVPREIPVFGHDVMPEYQLKTLAYMLGDGGTTQTCPMFTNSNEALRADFADAVGHFPGVTCRLVDKAERKTERTPTLRVSRDATRLYALREQFSHVLRAKLQAKGMTGEALASLLNVSKAAVSGWCNGKMVPVQPTFMRLCETLDLPVTSDFSASDYSSVGKNSPNPVRRFLDVHGVWAKKALYKQIPDCVFRLPKQQLALFLNRLFACDGSAFIQANGQGRISYASSSRELVRGVQHLLLRFGILSKIREKHNRYDNLRQSPWELEILDQTSQKRFIQDVGIFSKERALAELSACINAKRIHSNRDSLPKSVNHYVLAKKGQRSWRMLFEKSGKALPVGYNPHLSGGGERCLSRHRAAEFADLLDADRYLESLASSDLYWDEVVAIEPLGMQQVYDLTVDDTHNFVAEDICVHNTTFAMNLVEHAVIASDKPVMVFSMEMPADSLMLRMLSSLGRIDQTRVRTGQLEDEDWPRLTSAVNLLKDKQLFIDDTAALSPNEMRSRIRRVVREQGNMAMIMIDYLQLMQIPGFSENRTGEISEISRSLKGLAKEFNCPVIALSQLNRSLEQRPNKRPVMSDLRESGAIEQDADVIAFVYRDEVYNPDNPDNQGLAELIIGKQRNGPIGTVHMAFIGKYTRFEDLAPDSYGEAFGG
;
A
#
# COMPACT_ATOMS: atom_id res chain seq x y z
N MET A 1 54.07 -11.30 59.08
CA MET A 1 54.81 -11.43 57.81
C MET A 1 53.80 -11.24 56.70
N GLN A 2 53.71 -10.03 56.16
CA GLN A 2 53.03 -9.77 54.90
C GLN A 2 54.04 -10.10 53.80
N ASP A 3 53.62 -10.89 52.82
CA ASP A 3 54.46 -11.42 51.75
C ASP A 3 54.99 -10.27 50.88
N PRO A 4 56.31 -10.15 50.63
CA PRO A 4 56.87 -9.12 49.74
C PRO A 4 56.33 -9.23 48.30
N ALA A 5 55.77 -10.38 47.92
CA ALA A 5 55.27 -10.66 46.59
C ALA A 5 53.98 -9.88 46.21
N ASP A 6 53.22 -9.41 47.20
CA ASP A 6 51.93 -8.71 46.99
C ASP A 6 52.12 -7.21 46.64
N GLN A 7 53.27 -6.63 47.02
CA GLN A 7 53.65 -5.28 46.58
C GLN A 7 54.27 -5.26 45.17
N GLU A 8 54.93 -6.35 44.75
CA GLU A 8 55.47 -6.48 43.39
C GLU A 8 54.39 -6.79 42.33
N THR A 9 53.30 -7.46 42.71
CA THR A 9 52.18 -7.77 41.78
C THR A 9 51.24 -6.59 41.57
N ALA A 10 51.09 -5.69 42.53
CA ALA A 10 50.37 -4.42 42.35
C ALA A 10 51.11 -3.42 41.43
N ALA A 11 52.43 -3.61 41.21
CA ALA A 11 53.25 -2.80 40.32
C ALA A 11 53.06 -3.08 38.81
N LEU A 12 52.18 -4.01 38.41
CA LEU A 12 52.07 -4.51 37.03
C LEU A 12 50.66 -4.39 36.41
N LYS A 13 50.01 -3.22 36.56
CA LYS A 13 48.95 -2.79 35.61
C LYS A 13 49.23 -1.39 35.05
N LEU A 14 50.50 -1.11 34.73
CA LEU A 14 50.83 0.06 33.94
C LEU A 14 50.19 -0.06 32.55
N PRO A 15 49.46 0.97 32.06
CA PRO A 15 48.95 0.97 30.71
C PRO A 15 50.10 0.78 29.70
N PRO A 16 49.92 0.01 28.62
CA PRO A 16 50.98 -0.24 27.64
C PRO A 16 51.59 1.05 27.10
N HIS A 17 52.92 1.21 27.22
CA HIS A 17 53.66 2.38 26.75
C HIS A 17 55.09 1.99 26.37
N SER A 18 55.77 2.85 25.61
CA SER A 18 57.20 2.69 25.29
C SER A 18 57.84 4.07 25.19
N LEU A 19 58.53 4.47 26.26
CA LEU A 19 59.16 5.79 26.32
C LEU A 19 60.32 5.91 25.32
N GLU A 20 61.08 4.84 25.14
CA GLU A 20 62.19 4.79 24.19
C GLU A 20 61.73 5.03 22.75
N ALA A 21 60.59 4.43 22.35
CA ALA A 21 60.01 4.64 21.04
C ALA A 21 59.48 6.08 20.88
N GLU A 22 58.81 6.63 21.90
CA GLU A 22 58.34 8.02 21.89
C GLU A 22 59.50 9.03 21.74
N GLN A 23 60.56 8.84 22.51
CA GLN A 23 61.77 9.68 22.44
C GLN A 23 62.44 9.57 21.07
N SER A 24 62.53 8.36 20.51
CA SER A 24 63.11 8.11 19.19
C SER A 24 62.29 8.72 18.05
N VAL A 25 60.96 8.81 18.20
CA VAL A 25 60.10 9.51 17.23
C VAL A 25 60.31 11.02 17.31
N LEU A 26 60.23 11.60 18.51
CA LEU A 26 60.36 13.05 18.69
C LEU A 26 61.76 13.56 18.31
N GLY A 27 62.82 12.91 18.81
CA GLY A 27 64.17 13.28 18.43
C GLY A 27 64.49 12.95 16.98
N GLY A 28 63.88 11.91 16.39
CA GLY A 28 64.00 11.61 14.97
C GLY A 28 63.44 12.72 14.08
N LEU A 29 62.29 13.28 14.45
CA LEU A 29 61.69 14.44 13.78
C LEU A 29 62.51 15.73 13.94
N MET A 30 63.24 15.88 15.05
CA MET A 30 64.16 17.01 15.26
C MET A 30 65.46 16.92 14.43
N LEU A 31 65.80 15.71 13.97
CA LEU A 31 67.01 15.44 13.20
C LEU A 31 66.74 15.38 11.69
N ASP A 32 65.55 14.93 11.30
CA ASP A 32 65.13 14.81 9.90
C ASP A 32 63.67 15.24 9.72
N ASN A 33 63.47 16.47 9.26
CA ASN A 33 62.14 17.03 9.02
C ASN A 33 61.40 16.34 7.87
N GLN A 34 62.10 15.66 6.94
CA GLN A 34 61.43 14.92 5.85
C GLN A 34 60.69 13.68 6.36
N ALA A 35 61.04 13.21 7.56
CA ALA A 35 60.33 12.13 8.21
C ALA A 35 58.95 12.56 8.76
N TRP A 36 58.65 13.87 8.81
CA TRP A 36 57.38 14.40 9.32
C TRP A 36 56.18 13.76 8.64
N ASP A 37 56.13 13.76 7.31
CA ASP A 37 55.01 13.22 6.52
C ASP A 37 54.73 11.74 6.84
N ASN A 38 55.79 10.96 7.11
CA ASN A 38 55.65 9.55 7.46
C ASN A 38 55.10 9.33 8.88
N VAL A 39 55.30 10.28 9.79
CA VAL A 39 54.90 10.18 11.19
C VAL A 39 53.53 10.83 11.42
N SER A 40 53.26 11.99 10.82
CA SER A 40 51.99 12.72 10.95
C SER A 40 50.79 11.92 10.44
N ASP A 41 50.99 11.06 9.43
CA ASP A 41 49.96 10.15 8.90
C ASP A 41 49.62 8.99 9.86
N ARG A 42 50.46 8.75 10.88
CA ARG A 42 50.39 7.56 11.74
C ARG A 42 50.11 7.86 13.20
N LEU A 43 50.52 9.03 13.69
CA LEU A 43 50.44 9.41 15.09
C LEU A 43 49.79 10.78 15.26
N VAL A 44 48.97 10.89 16.29
CA VAL A 44 48.48 12.16 16.83
C VAL A 44 49.10 12.44 18.21
N ALA A 45 49.04 13.69 18.67
CA ALA A 45 49.63 14.09 19.96
C ALA A 45 49.14 13.22 21.13
N ASP A 46 47.87 12.80 21.13
CA ASP A 46 47.27 11.97 22.17
C ASP A 46 47.80 10.52 22.21
N ASP A 47 48.49 10.07 21.17
CA ASP A 47 49.09 8.74 21.12
C ASP A 47 50.35 8.62 21.99
N PHE A 48 50.95 9.74 22.41
CA PHE A 48 52.07 9.73 23.35
C PHE A 48 51.58 9.51 24.79
N TYR A 49 52.29 8.68 25.56
CA TYR A 49 51.94 8.39 26.94
C TYR A 49 52.27 9.56 27.87
N ARG A 50 53.47 10.12 27.73
CA ARG A 50 53.94 11.26 28.53
C ARG A 50 53.30 12.56 28.08
N TYR A 51 52.91 13.37 29.05
CA TYR A 51 52.27 14.66 28.80
C TYR A 51 53.22 15.63 28.10
N GLU A 52 54.49 15.63 28.52
CA GLU A 52 55.56 16.45 27.94
C GLU A 52 55.77 16.13 26.46
N HIS A 53 55.73 14.85 26.09
CA HIS A 53 55.84 14.40 24.70
C HIS A 53 54.64 14.84 23.85
N ARG A 54 53.42 14.87 24.41
CA ARG A 54 52.23 15.38 23.69
C ARG A 54 52.39 16.86 23.34
N LEU A 55 52.88 17.66 24.30
CA LEU A 55 53.10 19.08 24.11
C LEU A 55 54.15 19.33 23.02
N VAL A 56 55.27 18.61 23.06
CA VAL A 56 56.31 18.70 22.03
C VAL A 56 55.76 18.34 20.66
N PHE A 57 55.05 17.21 20.52
CA PHE A 57 54.49 16.80 19.24
C PHE A 57 53.44 17.79 18.71
N ASN A 58 52.60 18.35 19.57
CA ASN A 58 51.61 19.35 19.19
C ASN A 58 52.27 20.64 18.65
N VAL A 59 53.34 21.10 19.30
CA VAL A 59 54.10 22.25 18.79
C VAL A 59 54.81 21.91 17.48
N MET A 60 55.36 20.70 17.33
CA MET A 60 55.90 20.23 16.04
C MET A 60 54.85 20.28 14.93
N THR A 61 53.60 19.86 15.20
CA THR A 61 52.51 19.94 14.23
C THR A 61 52.29 21.38 13.75
N HIS A 62 52.21 22.33 14.67
CA HIS A 62 52.01 23.73 14.32
C HIS A 62 53.19 24.34 13.55
N LEU A 63 54.43 23.98 13.90
CA LEU A 63 55.61 24.45 13.19
C LEU A 63 55.68 23.87 11.77
N ALA A 64 55.35 22.58 11.62
CA ALA A 64 55.28 21.92 10.31
C ALA A 64 54.19 22.52 9.42
N GLU A 65 52.99 22.80 9.96
CA GLU A 65 51.90 23.49 9.24
C GLU A 65 52.30 24.91 8.81
N ALA A 66 53.08 25.61 9.63
CA ALA A 66 53.63 26.94 9.31
C ALA A 66 54.84 26.88 8.36
N GLY A 67 55.27 25.69 7.93
CA GLY A 67 56.43 25.48 7.07
C GLY A 67 57.77 25.85 7.72
N GLN A 68 57.83 25.87 9.05
CA GLN A 68 59.04 26.16 9.83
C GLN A 68 59.82 24.87 10.11
N PRO A 69 61.16 24.93 10.21
CA PRO A 69 61.96 23.76 10.51
C PRO A 69 61.66 23.24 11.92
N LEU A 70 61.73 21.92 12.10
CA LEU A 70 61.57 21.22 13.37
C LEU A 70 62.95 20.91 13.94
N ASP A 71 63.56 21.85 14.65
CA ASP A 71 64.82 21.61 15.35
C ASP A 71 64.73 22.05 16.83
N VAL A 72 65.73 21.71 17.63
CA VAL A 72 65.73 22.01 19.07
C VAL A 72 65.57 23.51 19.34
N VAL A 73 66.09 24.37 18.46
CA VAL A 73 66.08 25.84 18.65
C VAL A 73 64.68 26.39 18.36
N THR A 74 64.14 26.10 17.19
CA THR A 74 62.80 26.50 16.76
C THR A 74 61.70 25.97 17.67
N LEU A 75 61.83 24.71 18.12
CA LEU A 75 60.90 24.14 19.10
C LEU A 75 61.01 24.83 20.46
N SER A 76 62.22 25.16 20.91
CA SER A 76 62.39 25.87 22.18
C SER A 76 61.76 27.27 22.15
N GLU A 77 61.94 28.02 21.06
CA GLU A 77 61.35 29.35 20.89
C GLU A 77 59.82 29.29 20.78
N ALA A 78 59.29 28.32 20.05
CA ALA A 78 57.84 28.12 19.92
C ALA A 78 57.16 27.65 21.21
N LEU A 79 57.86 26.84 22.02
CA LEU A 79 57.40 26.43 23.35
C LEU A 79 57.50 27.57 24.37
N ASP A 80 58.53 28.42 24.28
CA ASP A 80 58.72 29.58 25.15
C ASP A 80 57.65 30.65 24.87
N GLY A 81 57.37 30.94 23.60
CA GLY A 81 56.29 31.86 23.19
C GLY A 81 54.88 31.40 23.57
N ARG A 82 54.72 30.19 24.10
CA ARG A 82 53.47 29.61 24.62
C ARG A 82 53.50 29.36 26.14
N ASP A 83 54.53 29.81 26.85
CA ASP A 83 54.77 29.54 28.28
C ASP A 83 54.80 28.03 28.63
N GLN A 84 55.20 27.17 27.67
CA GLN A 84 55.20 25.70 27.81
C GLN A 84 56.61 25.10 27.96
N LEU A 85 57.67 25.89 27.73
CA LEU A 85 59.05 25.41 27.73
C LEU A 85 59.47 24.82 29.09
N ASP A 86 59.15 25.50 30.19
CA ASP A 86 59.43 25.01 31.55
C ASP A 86 58.64 23.74 31.88
N THR A 87 57.42 23.61 31.35
CA THR A 87 56.53 22.45 31.57
C THR A 87 57.05 21.19 30.87
N VAL A 88 57.74 21.35 29.73
CA VAL A 88 58.34 20.26 28.97
C VAL A 88 59.69 19.80 29.55
N GLY A 89 60.28 20.57 30.48
CA GLY A 89 61.59 20.27 31.08
C GLY A 89 62.73 21.12 30.52
N GLY A 90 62.41 22.21 29.82
CA GLY A 90 63.36 23.19 29.31
C GLY A 90 64.19 22.71 28.11
N LEU A 91 65.11 23.56 27.66
CA LEU A 91 65.97 23.31 26.50
C LEU A 91 66.86 22.06 26.68
N GLY A 92 67.25 21.76 27.92
CA GLY A 92 68.03 20.56 28.25
C GLY A 92 67.31 19.26 27.89
N PHE A 93 65.99 19.20 28.09
CA PHE A 93 65.18 18.02 27.75
C PHE A 93 65.05 17.82 26.24
N LEU A 94 64.80 18.89 25.46
CA LEU A 94 64.74 18.80 24.00
C LEU A 94 66.08 18.36 23.40
N ALA A 95 67.20 18.86 23.95
CA ALA A 95 68.54 18.44 23.54
C ALA A 95 68.84 16.98 23.92
N GLU A 96 68.23 16.45 24.98
CA GLU A 96 68.32 15.05 25.36
C GLU A 96 67.51 14.15 24.41
N LEU A 97 66.29 14.55 24.03
CA LEU A 97 65.48 13.84 23.04
C LEU A 97 66.19 13.69 21.69
N ALA A 98 66.80 14.77 21.20
CA ALA A 98 67.56 14.75 19.95
C ALA A 98 68.81 13.85 20.04
N ARG A 99 69.45 13.77 21.21
CA ARG A 99 70.68 13.00 21.42
C ARG A 99 70.45 11.51 21.64
N ASN A 100 69.37 11.15 22.32
CA ASN A 100 69.04 9.76 22.66
C ASN A 100 68.39 9.00 21.50
N THR A 101 68.18 9.66 20.35
CA THR A 101 67.62 9.01 19.15
C THR A 101 68.71 8.30 18.35
N PRO A 102 68.64 6.97 18.15
CA PRO A 102 69.71 6.20 17.50
C PRO A 102 69.89 6.51 15.99
N SER A 103 68.79 6.72 15.26
CA SER A 103 68.76 7.07 13.83
C SER A 103 67.35 7.45 13.38
N ALA A 104 67.22 8.43 12.48
CA ALA A 104 65.95 8.78 11.83
C ALA A 104 65.45 7.71 10.83
N SER A 105 66.32 6.80 10.38
CA SER A 105 66.00 5.80 9.34
C SER A 105 64.90 4.80 9.73
N ASN A 106 64.70 4.55 11.03
CA ASN A 106 63.73 3.58 11.55
C ASN A 106 62.52 4.26 12.23
N ILE A 107 62.35 5.57 12.05
CA ILE A 107 61.30 6.35 12.72
C ILE A 107 59.89 5.81 12.52
N ARG A 108 59.62 5.22 11.34
CA ARG A 108 58.33 4.56 11.03
C ARG A 108 58.06 3.38 11.96
N ALA A 109 59.06 2.54 12.23
CA ALA A 109 58.89 1.38 13.12
C ALA A 109 58.63 1.83 14.56
N TYR A 110 59.31 2.89 15.02
CA TYR A 110 59.03 3.47 16.33
C TYR A 110 57.64 4.12 16.41
N ALA A 111 57.21 4.80 15.34
CA ALA A 111 55.87 5.36 15.25
C ALA A 111 54.79 4.28 15.31
N ASP A 112 54.97 3.16 14.60
CA ASP A 112 54.06 2.01 14.65
C ASP A 112 53.99 1.40 16.06
N ILE A 113 55.12 1.33 16.79
CA ILE A 113 55.16 0.88 18.20
C ILE A 113 54.37 1.83 19.11
N VAL A 114 54.56 3.14 18.99
CA VAL A 114 53.82 4.14 19.79
C VAL A 114 52.31 4.01 19.53
N ARG A 115 51.92 3.88 18.26
CA ARG A 115 50.53 3.71 17.84
C ARG A 115 49.89 2.44 18.39
N GLU A 116 50.61 1.32 18.33
CA GLU A 116 50.13 0.04 18.86
C GLU A 116 49.87 0.15 20.36
N ARG A 117 50.82 0.74 21.12
CA ARG A 117 50.66 0.97 22.55
C ARG A 117 49.51 1.94 22.85
N ALA A 118 49.34 3.00 22.08
CA ALA A 118 48.20 3.92 22.19
C ALA A 118 46.86 3.20 21.95
N THR A 119 46.78 2.35 20.93
CA THR A 119 45.58 1.56 20.62
C THR A 119 45.21 0.63 21.78
N LEU A 120 46.20 -0.06 22.37
CA LEU A 120 45.98 -0.89 23.54
C LEU A 120 45.51 -0.08 24.75
N ARG A 121 46.03 1.13 24.97
CA ARG A 121 45.55 2.02 26.04
C ARG A 121 44.10 2.48 25.80
N LYS A 122 43.74 2.85 24.57
CA LYS A 122 42.37 3.22 24.20
C LYS A 122 41.40 2.06 24.43
N LEU A 123 41.80 0.84 24.05
CA LEU A 123 41.02 -0.38 24.29
C LEU A 123 40.80 -0.65 25.79
N ILE A 124 41.83 -0.49 26.62
CA ILE A 124 41.71 -0.63 28.08
C ILE A 124 40.75 0.41 28.66
N ARG A 125 40.80 1.67 28.19
CA ARG A 125 39.85 2.71 28.62
C ARG A 125 38.41 2.37 28.25
N ALA A 126 38.18 1.95 26.99
CA ALA A 126 36.85 1.55 26.54
C ALA A 126 36.33 0.33 27.33
N ALA A 127 37.18 -0.67 27.58
CA ALA A 127 36.80 -1.83 28.39
C ALA A 127 36.41 -1.44 29.83
N ASN A 128 37.14 -0.52 30.45
CA ASN A 128 36.80 -0.01 31.78
C ASN A 128 35.48 0.78 31.78
N GLN A 129 35.23 1.62 30.77
CA GLN A 129 33.96 2.35 30.63
C GLN A 129 32.77 1.43 30.42
N ILE A 130 32.93 0.40 29.59
CA ILE A 130 31.89 -0.63 29.37
C ILE A 130 31.61 -1.38 30.67
N ALA A 131 32.67 -1.77 31.40
CA ALA A 131 32.54 -2.44 32.68
C ALA A 131 31.83 -1.55 33.72
N GLU A 132 32.23 -0.28 33.85
CA GLU A 132 31.59 0.70 34.75
C GLU A 132 30.11 0.92 34.41
N GLY A 133 29.78 1.07 33.13
CA GLY A 133 28.39 1.21 32.66
C GLY A 133 27.53 -0.01 32.95
N ALA A 134 28.10 -1.23 32.89
CA ALA A 134 27.41 -2.47 33.23
C ALA A 134 27.19 -2.64 34.75
N PHE A 135 28.15 -2.21 35.58
CA PHE A 135 28.03 -2.27 37.04
C PHE A 135 27.11 -1.18 37.61
N ALA A 136 27.04 0.00 36.96
CA ALA A 136 26.25 1.14 37.39
C ALA A 136 25.38 1.70 36.24
N PRO A 137 24.28 1.01 35.85
CA PRO A 137 23.49 1.33 34.66
C PRO A 137 22.63 2.60 34.75
N GLN A 138 22.53 3.24 35.92
CA GLN A 138 21.80 4.51 36.13
C GLN A 138 20.35 4.55 35.57
N GLY A 139 19.70 3.39 35.47
CA GLY A 139 18.32 3.27 34.94
C GLY A 139 18.23 3.13 33.41
N ARG A 140 19.36 3.04 32.71
CA ARG A 140 19.40 2.81 31.26
C ARG A 140 19.14 1.33 30.93
N PRO A 141 18.37 1.02 29.88
CA PRO A 141 18.10 -0.36 29.46
C PRO A 141 19.35 -1.02 28.87
N ALA A 142 19.39 -2.36 28.93
CA ALA A 142 20.54 -3.15 28.48
C ALA A 142 20.91 -2.90 27.00
N ASP A 143 19.92 -2.72 26.13
CA ASP A 143 20.14 -2.46 24.69
C ASP A 143 20.87 -1.13 24.45
N GLU A 144 20.62 -0.11 25.29
CA GLU A 144 21.30 1.17 25.18
C GLU A 144 22.78 1.07 25.62
N LEU A 145 23.05 0.28 26.66
CA LEU A 145 24.41 0.00 27.12
C LEU A 145 25.19 -0.86 26.11
N LEU A 146 24.52 -1.80 25.43
CA LEU A 146 25.10 -2.59 24.35
C LEU A 146 25.45 -1.72 23.14
N ASN A 147 24.53 -0.84 22.71
CA ASN A 147 24.79 0.10 21.62
C ASN A 147 25.94 1.06 21.94
N GLU A 148 26.03 1.54 23.19
CA GLU A 148 27.15 2.37 23.62
C GLU A 148 28.48 1.61 23.63
N ALA A 149 28.48 0.36 24.09
CA ALA A 149 29.65 -0.51 24.04
C ALA A 149 30.11 -0.77 22.60
N GLU A 150 29.18 -1.06 21.68
CA GLU A 150 29.48 -1.21 20.26
C GLU A 150 30.09 0.07 19.69
N ARG A 151 29.52 1.24 19.99
CA ARG A 151 30.04 2.54 19.53
C ARG A 151 31.47 2.80 20.01
N LEU A 152 31.76 2.56 21.29
CA LEU A 152 33.10 2.76 21.87
C LEU A 152 34.15 1.84 21.24
N VAL A 153 33.81 0.58 20.98
CA VAL A 153 34.70 -0.37 20.30
C VAL A 153 34.87 -0.01 18.82
N PHE A 154 33.81 0.45 18.17
CA PHE A 154 33.82 0.82 16.76
C PHE A 154 34.67 2.07 16.48
N GLN A 155 34.63 3.08 17.36
CA GLN A 155 35.46 4.28 17.24
C GLN A 155 36.97 3.94 17.21
N ILE A 156 37.40 2.96 18.02
CA ILE A 156 38.79 2.48 18.03
C ILE A 156 39.15 1.76 16.71
N ALA A 157 38.18 1.12 16.06
CA ALA A 157 38.37 0.43 14.79
C ALA A 157 38.41 1.39 13.58
N GLU A 158 37.67 2.51 13.63
CA GLU A 158 37.65 3.54 12.58
C GLU A 158 38.88 4.45 12.57
N GLU A 159 39.53 4.69 13.72
CA GLU A 159 40.76 5.49 13.82
C GLU A 159 41.98 4.85 13.11
N ARG A 160 41.84 3.67 12.50
CA ARG A 160 42.89 3.10 11.65
C ARG A 160 42.98 3.93 10.36
N PRO A 161 44.17 4.46 9.99
CA PRO A 161 44.32 5.14 8.71
C PRO A 161 43.95 4.18 7.59
N LYS A 162 42.94 4.57 6.79
CA LYS A 162 42.57 3.86 5.57
C LYS A 162 43.81 3.78 4.69
N THR A 163 44.14 2.60 4.20
CA THR A 163 45.24 2.32 3.24
C THR A 163 44.95 2.96 1.87
N GLY A 164 44.82 4.27 1.83
CA GLY A 164 44.59 5.05 0.61
C GLY A 164 45.58 6.21 0.57
N GLY A 165 46.80 5.92 0.12
CA GLY A 165 47.80 6.93 -0.22
C GLY A 165 47.94 7.10 -1.75
N PRO A 166 48.62 8.15 -2.22
CA PRO A 166 48.91 8.31 -3.64
C PRO A 166 49.75 7.14 -4.16
N ILE A 167 49.24 6.44 -5.18
CA ILE A 167 49.93 5.33 -5.84
C ILE A 167 50.74 5.90 -7.01
N GLY A 168 52.02 5.52 -7.11
CA GLY A 168 52.88 5.95 -8.21
C GLY A 168 52.41 5.40 -9.57
N MET A 169 52.61 6.17 -10.64
CA MET A 169 52.16 5.81 -11.99
C MET A 169 52.65 4.43 -12.44
N SER A 170 53.88 4.04 -12.08
CA SER A 170 54.42 2.72 -12.42
C SER A 170 53.60 1.57 -11.83
N GLU A 171 53.12 1.68 -10.59
CA GLU A 171 52.32 0.64 -9.95
C GLU A 171 50.90 0.58 -10.54
N LEU A 172 50.33 1.73 -10.89
CA LEU A 172 49.04 1.80 -11.61
C LEU A 172 49.15 1.18 -13.00
N LEU A 173 50.23 1.44 -13.73
CA LEU A 173 50.48 0.87 -15.05
C LEU A 173 50.67 -0.66 -14.97
N THR A 174 51.39 -1.17 -13.98
CA THR A 174 51.49 -2.63 -13.76
C THR A 174 50.12 -3.24 -13.53
N LYS A 175 49.32 -2.69 -12.60
CA LYS A 175 47.95 -3.16 -12.34
C LYS A 175 47.04 -3.07 -13.57
N ALA A 176 47.19 -2.02 -14.39
CA ALA A 176 46.42 -1.85 -15.61
C ALA A 176 46.82 -2.88 -16.68
N VAL A 177 48.11 -3.14 -16.86
CA VAL A 177 48.61 -4.16 -17.80
C VAL A 177 48.20 -5.56 -17.35
N ASP A 178 48.33 -5.88 -16.06
CA ASP A 178 47.87 -7.16 -15.51
C ASP A 178 46.37 -7.35 -15.76
N ARG A 179 45.57 -6.29 -15.56
CA ARG A 179 44.13 -6.33 -15.84
C ARG A 179 43.82 -6.50 -17.33
N ILE A 180 44.59 -5.87 -18.23
CA ILE A 180 44.44 -6.05 -19.68
C ILE A 180 44.82 -7.47 -20.09
N ASP A 181 45.86 -8.06 -19.48
CA ASP A 181 46.28 -9.43 -19.75
C ASP A 181 45.23 -10.45 -19.26
N GLU A 182 44.64 -10.23 -18.08
CA GLU A 182 43.48 -10.99 -17.61
C GLU A 182 42.32 -10.94 -18.62
N LEU A 183 41.97 -9.73 -19.09
CA LEU A 183 40.88 -9.51 -20.05
C LEU A 183 41.18 -10.14 -21.43
N PHE A 184 42.43 -10.09 -21.88
CA PHE A 184 42.86 -10.71 -23.13
C PHE A 184 42.75 -12.25 -23.07
N ASN A 185 43.14 -12.84 -21.93
CA ASN A 185 43.08 -14.28 -21.73
C ASN A 185 41.64 -14.82 -21.56
N MET A 186 40.68 -13.96 -21.22
CA MET A 186 39.26 -14.31 -21.07
C MET A 186 38.49 -14.56 -22.39
N LYS A 187 39.10 -14.42 -23.58
CA LYS A 187 38.52 -14.79 -24.90
C LYS A 187 37.04 -14.39 -25.10
N GLY A 188 36.68 -13.16 -24.74
CA GLY A 188 35.32 -12.64 -24.93
C GLY A 188 34.30 -13.06 -23.86
N GLN A 189 34.73 -13.60 -22.72
CA GLN A 189 33.88 -13.73 -21.53
C GLN A 189 33.64 -12.35 -20.90
N MET A 190 32.41 -12.11 -20.44
CA MET A 190 31.98 -10.83 -19.82
C MET A 190 32.88 -10.42 -18.65
N THR A 191 33.08 -9.10 -18.49
CA THR A 191 33.96 -8.53 -17.46
C THR A 191 33.26 -8.37 -16.11
N GLY A 192 31.94 -8.14 -16.13
CA GLY A 192 31.08 -7.99 -14.95
C GLY A 192 30.21 -9.22 -14.66
N LEU A 193 29.42 -9.14 -13.59
CA LEU A 193 28.42 -10.14 -13.23
C LEU A 193 27.26 -10.08 -14.24
N SER A 194 26.89 -11.22 -14.85
CA SER A 194 25.79 -11.25 -15.83
C SER A 194 24.47 -10.82 -15.20
N SER A 195 23.76 -9.95 -15.90
CA SER A 195 22.39 -9.54 -15.56
C SER A 195 21.34 -10.59 -15.93
N GLY A 196 21.71 -11.57 -16.76
CA GLY A 196 20.81 -12.59 -17.28
C GLY A 196 20.07 -12.21 -18.57
N PHE A 197 20.24 -10.97 -19.02
CA PHE A 197 19.68 -10.44 -20.26
C PHE A 197 20.81 -10.11 -21.22
N ARG A 198 20.87 -10.76 -22.38
CA ARG A 198 21.99 -10.63 -23.33
C ARG A 198 22.12 -9.20 -23.84
N ASP A 199 21.00 -8.59 -24.21
CA ASP A 199 21.00 -7.24 -24.77
C ASP A 199 21.46 -6.19 -23.73
N LEU A 200 21.15 -6.42 -22.45
CA LEU A 200 21.63 -5.58 -21.35
C LEU A 200 23.11 -5.83 -21.05
N ASP A 201 23.53 -7.09 -21.05
CA ASP A 201 24.91 -7.51 -20.83
C ASP A 201 25.84 -7.02 -21.96
N ASP A 202 25.38 -6.98 -23.21
CA ASP A 202 26.12 -6.43 -24.34
C ASP A 202 26.31 -4.91 -24.20
N MET A 203 25.30 -4.20 -23.70
CA MET A 203 25.38 -2.76 -23.45
C MET A 203 26.23 -2.39 -22.22
N THR A 204 26.21 -3.22 -21.19
CA THR A 204 26.86 -2.93 -19.89
C THR A 204 28.17 -3.68 -19.68
N SER A 205 28.47 -4.68 -20.53
CA SER A 205 29.51 -5.70 -20.30
C SER A 205 29.33 -6.46 -18.98
N GLY A 206 28.08 -6.60 -18.54
CA GLY A 206 27.69 -7.10 -17.22
C GLY A 206 27.78 -6.05 -16.11
N LEU A 207 27.20 -6.36 -14.95
CA LEU A 207 27.23 -5.53 -13.75
C LEU A 207 28.64 -5.46 -13.17
N GLN A 208 29.26 -4.27 -13.24
CA GLN A 208 30.67 -4.13 -12.86
C GLN A 208 30.85 -4.12 -11.33
N PRO A 209 31.96 -4.69 -10.83
CA PRO A 209 32.35 -4.55 -9.44
C PRO A 209 32.50 -3.09 -9.05
N SER A 210 32.12 -2.73 -7.82
CA SER A 210 32.18 -1.37 -7.28
C SER A 210 31.21 -0.35 -7.88
N ASP A 211 30.30 -0.75 -8.77
CA ASP A 211 29.26 0.12 -9.32
C ASP A 211 28.01 0.19 -8.42
N LEU A 212 27.43 1.39 -8.33
CA LEU A 212 26.10 1.64 -7.81
C LEU A 212 25.14 1.74 -9.00
N VAL A 213 24.26 0.75 -9.12
CA VAL A 213 23.24 0.64 -10.17
C VAL A 213 21.89 1.04 -9.58
N ILE A 214 21.28 2.07 -10.13
CA ILE A 214 19.93 2.49 -9.75
C ILE A 214 18.96 1.98 -10.79
N ILE A 215 17.98 1.21 -10.36
CA ILE A 215 16.86 0.80 -11.20
C ILE A 215 15.64 1.58 -10.74
N ALA A 216 15.09 2.37 -11.64
CA ALA A 216 13.95 3.21 -11.31
C ALA A 216 12.76 2.92 -12.21
N GLY A 217 11.59 2.89 -11.58
CA GLY A 217 10.32 2.66 -12.26
C GLY A 217 9.20 3.31 -11.47
N ARG A 218 8.04 3.43 -12.11
CA ARG A 218 6.83 3.76 -11.36
C ARG A 218 6.35 2.49 -10.62
N PRO A 219 5.81 2.62 -9.40
CA PRO A 219 5.08 1.54 -8.76
C PRO A 219 4.00 1.03 -9.72
N SER A 220 3.80 -0.30 -9.76
CA SER A 220 2.66 -0.88 -10.46
C SER A 220 2.44 -0.38 -11.89
N MET A 221 3.48 -0.40 -12.72
CA MET A 221 3.38 -0.18 -14.18
C MET A 221 2.26 -1.09 -14.78
N GLY A 222 1.02 -0.59 -14.79
CA GLY A 222 -0.16 -1.24 -15.38
C GLY A 222 -1.31 -1.63 -14.46
N LYS A 223 -1.33 -1.35 -13.15
CA LYS A 223 -2.35 -1.95 -12.27
C LYS A 223 -3.24 -0.91 -11.63
N CYS A 224 -4.00 -0.22 -12.48
CA CYS A 224 -4.77 0.95 -12.04
C CYS A 224 -6.26 0.65 -12.07
N LEU A 225 -6.99 1.25 -11.14
CA LEU A 225 -8.45 1.29 -11.09
C LEU A 225 -8.94 2.64 -11.60
N MET A 226 -10.10 2.65 -12.24
CA MET A 226 -10.75 3.88 -12.69
C MET A 226 -11.10 4.80 -11.51
N SER A 227 -10.95 6.11 -11.71
CA SER A 227 -11.62 7.15 -10.92
C SER A 227 -13.09 6.81 -10.70
N GLY A 228 -13.56 7.03 -9.47
CA GLY A 228 -14.90 6.69 -9.00
C GLY A 228 -15.05 5.24 -8.55
N SER A 229 -14.04 4.37 -8.70
CA SER A 229 -14.08 3.00 -8.16
C SER A 229 -14.23 3.04 -6.64
N ARG A 230 -15.17 2.28 -6.10
CA ARG A 230 -15.51 2.30 -4.68
C ARG A 230 -14.90 1.13 -3.91
N LEU A 231 -14.41 1.45 -2.72
CA LEU A 231 -13.82 0.51 -1.77
C LEU A 231 -14.56 0.63 -0.44
N VAL A 232 -14.61 -0.46 0.32
CA VAL A 232 -15.19 -0.45 1.67
C VAL A 232 -14.10 -0.10 2.67
N ASP A 233 -14.35 0.94 3.46
CA ASP A 233 -13.54 1.26 4.63
C ASP A 233 -13.92 0.30 5.79
N PRO A 234 -13.02 -0.60 6.23
CA PRO A 234 -13.28 -1.57 7.29
C PRO A 234 -13.48 -0.98 8.69
N GLU A 235 -13.10 0.28 8.91
CA GLU A 235 -13.20 0.97 10.20
C GLU A 235 -14.55 1.67 10.33
N SER A 236 -14.90 2.45 9.31
CA SER A 236 -16.13 3.25 9.34
C SER A 236 -17.34 2.53 8.72
N GLY A 237 -17.10 1.48 7.92
CA GLY A 237 -18.10 0.84 7.07
C GLY A 237 -18.53 1.67 5.87
N ALA A 238 -17.95 2.86 5.65
CA ALA A 238 -18.29 3.70 4.52
C ALA A 238 -17.88 3.05 3.19
N LEU A 239 -18.61 3.37 2.13
CA LEU A 239 -18.20 3.08 0.77
C LEU A 239 -17.52 4.34 0.23
N VAL A 240 -16.21 4.29 0.02
CA VAL A 240 -15.35 5.44 -0.29
C VAL A 240 -14.78 5.29 -1.70
N THR A 241 -14.65 6.37 -2.44
CA THR A 241 -14.03 6.33 -3.78
C THR A 241 -12.51 6.27 -3.67
N ILE A 242 -11.86 5.61 -4.63
CA ILE A 242 -10.40 5.57 -4.70
C ILE A 242 -9.79 6.98 -4.78
N ASP A 243 -10.48 7.91 -5.43
CA ASP A 243 -10.12 9.32 -5.54
C ASP A 243 -10.01 9.99 -4.16
N ASP A 244 -11.02 9.76 -3.30
CA ASP A 244 -11.04 10.29 -1.94
C ASP A 244 -9.93 9.66 -1.08
N LEU A 245 -9.66 8.36 -1.25
CA LEU A 245 -8.59 7.66 -0.53
C LEU A 245 -7.22 8.21 -0.92
N VAL A 246 -6.99 8.39 -2.23
CA VAL A 246 -5.75 8.98 -2.75
C VAL A 246 -5.61 10.43 -2.33
N ALA A 247 -6.69 11.22 -2.32
CA ALA A 247 -6.65 12.61 -1.86
C ALA A 247 -6.30 12.72 -0.37
N ARG A 248 -6.74 11.77 0.47
CA ARG A 248 -6.48 11.77 1.91
C ARG A 248 -5.15 11.12 2.29
N GLN A 249 -4.52 10.37 1.38
CA GLN A 249 -3.28 9.60 1.63
C GLN A 249 -3.41 8.65 2.84
N GLN A 250 -4.62 8.15 3.09
CA GLN A 250 -4.92 7.23 4.20
C GLN A 250 -6.10 6.35 3.82
N ALA A 251 -5.94 5.04 3.98
CA ALA A 251 -6.98 4.05 3.70
C ALA A 251 -6.74 2.77 4.48
N SER A 252 -7.79 2.34 5.17
CA SER A 252 -7.94 0.98 5.65
C SER A 252 -8.73 0.20 4.59
N LEU A 253 -8.26 -0.99 4.24
CA LEU A 253 -8.71 -1.81 3.11
C LEU A 253 -9.01 -3.24 3.55
N LEU A 254 -9.81 -3.95 2.76
CA LEU A 254 -9.94 -5.40 2.85
C LEU A 254 -9.02 -6.07 1.84
N THR A 255 -8.24 -7.02 2.32
CA THR A 255 -7.24 -7.76 1.55
C THR A 255 -7.49 -9.25 1.69
N LEU A 256 -7.02 -10.04 0.73
CA LEU A 256 -7.19 -11.49 0.71
C LEU A 256 -5.89 -12.17 1.15
N THR A 257 -5.96 -13.02 2.17
CA THR A 257 -4.83 -13.83 2.62
C THR A 257 -4.63 -15.08 1.75
N ASN A 258 -3.52 -15.79 1.95
CA ASN A 258 -3.21 -17.02 1.21
C ASN A 258 -4.25 -18.15 1.40
N ASP A 259 -5.00 -18.14 2.51
CA ASP A 259 -6.09 -19.09 2.80
C ASP A 259 -7.45 -18.64 2.24
N PHE A 260 -7.47 -17.63 1.36
CA PHE A 260 -8.67 -17.08 0.74
C PHE A 260 -9.66 -16.50 1.77
N LYS A 261 -9.13 -15.92 2.85
CA LYS A 261 -9.87 -15.20 3.89
C LYS A 261 -9.66 -13.71 3.76
N LEU A 262 -10.70 -12.93 4.08
CA LEU A 262 -10.62 -11.47 4.04
C LEU A 262 -10.13 -10.92 5.37
N GLU A 263 -9.08 -10.11 5.32
CA GLU A 263 -8.50 -9.43 6.49
C GLU A 263 -8.42 -7.91 6.27
N LYS A 264 -8.22 -7.19 7.37
CA LYS A 264 -8.10 -5.72 7.36
C LYS A 264 -6.63 -5.35 7.29
N THR A 265 -6.27 -4.46 6.37
CA THR A 265 -4.90 -3.96 6.22
C THR A 265 -4.93 -2.48 5.83
N CYS A 266 -3.84 -1.75 6.05
CA CYS A 266 -3.71 -0.37 5.59
C CYS A 266 -2.98 -0.31 4.24
N ALA A 267 -3.36 0.65 3.40
CA ALA A 267 -2.59 0.94 2.20
C ALA A 267 -1.32 1.72 2.58
N SER A 268 -0.18 1.33 2.03
CA SER A 268 1.13 1.94 2.27
C SER A 268 1.47 3.05 1.27
N ALA A 269 0.89 3.01 0.06
CA ALA A 269 1.05 4.07 -0.93
C ALA A 269 -0.22 4.34 -1.73
N PHE A 270 -0.35 5.59 -2.18
CA PHE A 270 -1.50 6.13 -2.90
C PHE A 270 -1.04 6.85 -4.15
N VAL A 271 -1.41 6.34 -5.32
CA VAL A 271 -0.91 6.80 -6.61
C VAL A 271 -2.07 7.31 -7.45
N ASP A 272 -1.97 8.57 -7.88
CA ASP A 272 -2.71 9.09 -9.04
C ASP A 272 -1.84 8.78 -10.26
N ASP A 273 -2.40 8.03 -11.22
CA ASP A 273 -1.67 7.45 -12.36
C ASP A 273 -2.20 8.03 -13.71
N GLY A 274 -2.92 9.16 -13.62
CA GLY A 274 -3.35 9.97 -14.76
C GLY A 274 -4.40 9.32 -15.65
N LEU A 275 -4.45 9.74 -16.93
CA LEU A 275 -5.37 9.17 -17.93
C LEU A 275 -4.75 7.92 -18.57
N LYS A 276 -5.44 6.78 -18.42
CA LYS A 276 -5.11 5.50 -19.07
C LYS A 276 -6.37 4.89 -19.70
N PRO A 277 -6.25 4.04 -20.71
CA PRO A 277 -7.42 3.39 -21.27
C PRO A 277 -7.86 2.24 -20.36
N VAL A 278 -9.16 2.23 -20.10
CA VAL A 278 -9.78 1.38 -19.09
C VAL A 278 -10.82 0.48 -19.73
N PHE A 279 -10.95 -0.72 -19.21
CA PHE A 279 -11.90 -1.74 -19.63
C PHE A 279 -12.83 -2.05 -18.46
N ARG A 280 -14.14 -2.02 -18.74
CA ARG A 280 -15.17 -2.42 -17.78
C ARG A 280 -15.33 -3.92 -17.83
N VAL A 281 -15.05 -4.57 -16.71
CA VAL A 281 -15.34 -5.98 -16.50
C VAL A 281 -16.70 -6.10 -15.87
N ARG A 282 -17.61 -6.88 -16.45
CA ARG A 282 -18.92 -7.22 -15.87
C ARG A 282 -18.97 -8.71 -15.57
N THR A 283 -19.42 -9.05 -14.38
CA THR A 283 -19.60 -10.44 -13.95
C THR A 283 -21.04 -10.92 -14.08
N ALA A 284 -21.27 -12.23 -14.00
CA ALA A 284 -22.57 -12.86 -14.19
C ALA A 284 -23.55 -12.54 -13.07
N THR A 285 -23.08 -12.19 -11.86
CA THR A 285 -23.94 -11.65 -10.80
C THR A 285 -24.24 -10.16 -10.98
N GLY A 286 -23.61 -9.48 -11.94
CA GLY A 286 -23.82 -8.07 -12.25
C GLY A 286 -22.91 -7.10 -11.50
N ARG A 287 -21.81 -7.59 -10.90
CA ARG A 287 -20.73 -6.74 -10.37
C ARG A 287 -19.95 -6.16 -11.55
N GLU A 288 -19.39 -4.98 -11.34
CA GLU A 288 -18.57 -4.32 -12.35
C GLU A 288 -17.44 -3.54 -11.74
N VAL A 289 -16.25 -3.71 -12.30
CA VAL A 289 -15.07 -2.90 -12.01
C VAL A 289 -14.45 -2.44 -13.32
N ALA A 290 -13.80 -1.29 -13.29
CA ALA A 290 -13.17 -0.70 -14.46
C ALA A 290 -11.66 -0.58 -14.19
N THR A 291 -10.85 -1.30 -14.97
CA THR A 291 -9.40 -1.42 -14.75
C THR A 291 -8.62 -1.31 -16.06
N THR A 292 -7.31 -1.11 -15.98
CA THR A 292 -6.39 -1.31 -17.12
C THR A 292 -6.31 -2.79 -17.52
N LEU A 293 -5.92 -3.11 -18.78
CA LEU A 293 -5.80 -4.52 -19.25
C LEU A 293 -4.75 -5.33 -18.48
N THR A 294 -3.73 -4.66 -17.99
CA THR A 294 -2.64 -5.27 -17.23
C THR A 294 -3.01 -5.51 -15.76
N HIS A 295 -4.20 -5.10 -15.33
CA HIS A 295 -4.69 -5.27 -13.97
C HIS A 295 -5.04 -6.75 -13.70
N PRO A 296 -4.47 -7.39 -12.67
CA PRO A 296 -4.69 -8.81 -12.41
C PRO A 296 -5.96 -9.08 -11.60
N PHE A 297 -6.65 -10.15 -11.96
CA PHE A 297 -7.79 -10.72 -11.25
C PHE A 297 -7.46 -12.13 -10.84
N LEU A 298 -7.91 -12.55 -9.66
CA LEU A 298 -7.71 -13.91 -9.19
C LEU A 298 -8.69 -14.84 -9.91
N THR A 299 -8.17 -15.71 -10.79
CA THR A 299 -8.90 -16.77 -11.49
C THR A 299 -8.67 -18.12 -10.82
N GLY A 300 -9.32 -19.17 -11.33
CA GLY A 300 -9.07 -20.54 -10.87
C GLY A 300 -7.64 -21.04 -11.12
N GLU A 301 -6.95 -20.49 -12.11
CA GLU A 301 -5.56 -20.83 -12.41
C GLU A 301 -4.57 -19.89 -11.71
N GLY A 302 -5.07 -18.75 -11.23
CA GLY A 302 -4.30 -17.78 -10.48
C GLY A 302 -4.60 -16.33 -10.80
N TRP A 303 -3.79 -15.40 -10.29
CA TRP A 303 -3.83 -14.00 -10.69
C TRP A 303 -3.41 -13.85 -12.15
N GLN A 304 -4.36 -13.51 -13.00
CA GLN A 304 -4.14 -13.28 -14.42
C GLN A 304 -4.52 -11.84 -14.77
N PRO A 305 -3.74 -11.14 -15.62
CA PRO A 305 -4.10 -9.81 -16.10
C PRO A 305 -5.40 -9.87 -16.92
N LEU A 306 -6.21 -8.82 -16.87
CA LEU A 306 -7.48 -8.73 -17.60
C LEU A 306 -7.35 -9.07 -19.10
N GLY A 307 -6.26 -8.66 -19.75
CA GLY A 307 -6.01 -8.97 -21.17
C GLY A 307 -5.82 -10.46 -21.49
N LYS A 308 -5.71 -11.33 -20.48
CA LYS A 308 -5.64 -12.79 -20.64
C LYS A 308 -6.90 -13.52 -20.18
N ILE A 309 -7.90 -12.79 -19.67
CA ILE A 309 -9.13 -13.37 -19.15
C ILE A 309 -10.19 -13.28 -20.25
N ASP A 310 -10.65 -14.44 -20.70
CA ASP A 310 -11.72 -14.53 -21.68
C ASP A 310 -13.12 -14.44 -21.03
N VAL A 311 -14.10 -13.98 -21.81
CA VAL A 311 -15.51 -14.03 -21.40
C VAL A 311 -15.93 -15.50 -21.19
N GLY A 312 -16.49 -15.81 -20.03
CA GLY A 312 -16.83 -17.16 -19.57
C GLY A 312 -15.89 -17.71 -18.50
N GLU A 313 -14.73 -17.10 -18.29
CA GLU A 313 -13.85 -17.45 -17.17
C GLU A 313 -14.37 -16.93 -15.82
N ARG A 314 -13.90 -17.51 -14.72
CA ARG A 314 -14.34 -17.16 -13.37
C ARG A 314 -13.27 -16.41 -12.59
N ILE A 315 -13.64 -15.27 -12.04
CA ILE A 315 -12.82 -14.43 -11.16
C ILE A 315 -13.33 -14.48 -9.72
N ALA A 316 -12.43 -14.27 -8.77
CA ALA A 316 -12.74 -14.22 -7.35
C ALA A 316 -13.42 -12.90 -6.97
N VAL A 317 -14.56 -13.02 -6.32
CA VAL A 317 -15.28 -11.90 -5.70
C VAL A 317 -15.59 -12.26 -4.25
N PRO A 318 -15.74 -11.31 -3.31
CA PRO A 318 -16.16 -11.63 -1.95
C PRO A 318 -17.53 -12.30 -1.93
N ARG A 319 -17.66 -13.30 -1.06
CA ARG A 319 -18.92 -13.96 -0.73
C ARG A 319 -19.66 -13.28 0.42
N GLU A 320 -18.91 -12.64 1.30
CA GLU A 320 -19.40 -11.87 2.44
C GLU A 320 -18.40 -10.75 2.74
N ILE A 321 -18.91 -9.56 3.07
CA ILE A 321 -18.09 -8.42 3.53
C ILE A 321 -18.69 -7.96 4.85
N PRO A 322 -18.38 -8.60 5.99
CA PRO A 322 -19.09 -8.39 7.26
C PRO A 322 -18.67 -7.09 7.96
N VAL A 323 -18.62 -5.99 7.21
CA VAL A 323 -18.25 -4.65 7.67
C VAL A 323 -19.50 -3.79 7.80
N PHE A 324 -19.76 -3.34 9.03
CA PHE A 324 -20.87 -2.46 9.39
C PHE A 324 -20.31 -1.22 10.08
N GLY A 325 -20.97 -0.08 9.88
CA GLY A 325 -20.54 1.15 10.55
C GLY A 325 -21.16 1.31 11.94
N HIS A 326 -20.90 2.46 12.53
CA HIS A 326 -21.30 2.81 13.90
C HIS A 326 -22.25 4.03 13.96
N ASP A 327 -22.57 4.64 12.83
CA ASP A 327 -23.42 5.84 12.78
C ASP A 327 -24.87 5.45 13.07
N VAL A 328 -25.45 6.04 14.13
CA VAL A 328 -26.82 5.76 14.53
C VAL A 328 -27.76 6.81 13.97
N MET A 329 -28.81 6.37 13.27
CA MET A 329 -29.90 7.22 12.80
C MET A 329 -31.20 6.91 13.57
N PRO A 330 -32.02 7.91 13.95
CA PRO A 330 -33.33 7.65 14.51
C PRO A 330 -34.20 6.80 13.58
N GLU A 331 -34.88 5.78 14.11
CA GLU A 331 -35.62 4.82 13.28
C GLU A 331 -36.64 5.47 12.34
N TYR A 332 -37.32 6.53 12.80
CA TYR A 332 -38.32 7.24 12.00
C TYR A 332 -37.70 7.91 10.75
N GLN A 333 -36.46 8.41 10.86
CA GLN A 333 -35.71 8.98 9.73
C GLN A 333 -35.31 7.89 8.75
N LEU A 334 -34.84 6.76 9.27
CA LEU A 334 -34.41 5.61 8.49
C LEU A 334 -35.56 4.98 7.68
N LYS A 335 -36.70 4.73 8.35
CA LYS A 335 -37.93 4.24 7.70
C LYS A 335 -38.37 5.22 6.60
N THR A 336 -38.39 6.52 6.90
CA THR A 336 -38.75 7.56 5.94
C THR A 336 -37.83 7.53 4.72
N LEU A 337 -36.51 7.39 4.92
CA LEU A 337 -35.54 7.30 3.84
C LEU A 337 -35.80 6.08 2.93
N ALA A 338 -36.01 4.90 3.53
CA ALA A 338 -36.28 3.66 2.80
C ALA A 338 -37.57 3.74 1.98
N TYR A 339 -38.66 4.23 2.57
CA TYR A 339 -39.93 4.43 1.88
C TYR A 339 -39.83 5.45 0.74
N MET A 340 -39.04 6.51 0.94
CA MET A 340 -38.88 7.54 -0.09
C MET A 340 -38.02 7.06 -1.27
N LEU A 341 -37.12 6.10 -1.05
CA LEU A 341 -36.33 5.48 -2.12
C LEU A 341 -37.14 4.52 -2.98
N GLY A 342 -38.05 3.75 -2.39
CA GLY A 342 -39.03 2.92 -3.12
C GLY A 342 -40.16 3.76 -3.70
N ASP A 343 -41.35 3.64 -3.10
CA ASP A 343 -42.62 4.23 -3.59
C ASP A 343 -42.79 5.75 -3.33
N GLY A 344 -41.74 6.42 -2.84
CA GLY A 344 -41.76 7.86 -2.60
C GLY A 344 -41.67 8.72 -3.86
N GLY A 345 -42.56 9.70 -3.95
CA GLY A 345 -42.51 10.83 -4.87
C GLY A 345 -41.74 12.00 -4.26
N THR A 346 -40.61 12.34 -4.87
CA THR A 346 -39.70 13.43 -4.43
C THR A 346 -39.56 14.56 -5.44
N THR A 347 -40.22 14.48 -6.60
CA THR A 347 -40.15 15.49 -7.67
C THR A 347 -41.27 16.53 -7.60
N GLN A 348 -42.26 16.32 -6.73
CA GLN A 348 -43.37 17.26 -6.51
C GLN A 348 -42.98 18.35 -5.50
N THR A 349 -43.88 19.30 -5.23
CA THR A 349 -43.63 20.40 -4.27
C THR A 349 -43.50 19.92 -2.82
N CYS A 350 -44.02 18.73 -2.51
CA CYS A 350 -44.06 18.12 -1.18
C CYS A 350 -43.86 16.59 -1.30
N PRO A 351 -43.26 15.94 -0.30
CA PRO A 351 -43.09 14.49 -0.31
C PRO A 351 -44.45 13.78 -0.40
N MET A 352 -44.54 12.80 -1.28
CA MET A 352 -45.71 11.94 -1.43
C MET A 352 -45.30 10.49 -1.33
N PHE A 353 -46.19 9.64 -0.80
CA PHE A 353 -45.98 8.20 -0.71
C PHE A 353 -47.22 7.49 -1.24
N THR A 354 -47.06 6.75 -2.33
CA THR A 354 -48.18 6.10 -3.04
C THR A 354 -48.02 4.60 -2.95
N ASN A 355 -48.85 3.94 -2.16
CA ASN A 355 -48.78 2.49 -1.98
C ASN A 355 -50.17 1.94 -1.68
N SER A 356 -50.53 0.77 -2.22
CA SER A 356 -51.83 0.13 -2.03
C SER A 356 -51.98 -0.57 -0.67
N ASN A 357 -50.89 -0.94 -0.01
CA ASN A 357 -50.86 -1.60 1.29
C ASN A 357 -51.07 -0.59 2.43
N GLU A 358 -52.09 -0.84 3.26
CA GLU A 358 -52.45 0.01 4.40
C GLU A 358 -51.40 0.00 5.52
N ALA A 359 -50.79 -1.15 5.80
CA ALA A 359 -49.77 -1.26 6.85
C ALA A 359 -48.53 -0.42 6.54
N LEU A 360 -48.11 -0.36 5.26
CA LEU A 360 -47.00 0.48 4.82
C LEU A 360 -47.35 1.95 4.93
N ARG A 361 -48.57 2.34 4.53
CA ARG A 361 -49.04 3.72 4.69
C ARG A 361 -49.10 4.12 6.16
N ALA A 362 -49.50 3.23 7.06
CA ALA A 362 -49.54 3.48 8.49
C ALA A 362 -48.14 3.64 9.10
N ASP A 363 -47.19 2.72 8.82
CA ASP A 363 -45.81 2.81 9.32
C ASP A 363 -45.07 4.04 8.74
N PHE A 364 -45.32 4.40 7.48
CA PHE A 364 -44.82 5.65 6.89
C PHE A 364 -45.42 6.89 7.57
N ALA A 365 -46.74 6.91 7.81
CA ALA A 365 -47.39 8.04 8.46
C ALA A 365 -46.91 8.23 9.90
N ASP A 366 -46.70 7.14 10.63
CA ASP A 366 -46.12 7.14 11.98
C ASP A 366 -44.68 7.68 11.96
N ALA A 367 -43.82 7.16 11.09
CA ALA A 367 -42.44 7.62 10.95
C ALA A 367 -42.36 9.12 10.59
N VAL A 368 -43.19 9.58 9.65
CA VAL A 368 -43.28 11.00 9.30
C VAL A 368 -43.85 11.85 10.44
N GLY A 369 -44.78 11.32 11.23
CA GLY A 369 -45.38 12.00 12.38
C GLY A 369 -44.38 12.41 13.47
N HIS A 370 -43.25 11.71 13.55
CA HIS A 370 -42.15 12.04 14.46
C HIS A 370 -41.31 13.24 14.00
N PHE A 371 -41.42 13.66 12.74
CA PHE A 371 -40.78 14.90 12.29
C PHE A 371 -41.55 16.12 12.85
N PRO A 372 -40.86 17.17 13.29
CA PRO A 372 -41.51 18.31 13.91
C PRO A 372 -42.40 19.08 12.92
N GLY A 373 -43.67 19.29 13.25
CA GLY A 373 -44.55 20.23 12.54
C GLY A 373 -44.97 19.79 11.13
N VAL A 374 -44.97 18.49 10.85
CA VAL A 374 -45.54 17.90 9.64
C VAL A 374 -46.76 17.04 9.96
N THR A 375 -47.64 16.86 8.97
CA THR A 375 -48.78 15.96 9.01
C THR A 375 -48.87 15.19 7.69
N CYS A 376 -49.30 13.93 7.79
CA CYS A 376 -49.62 13.10 6.63
C CYS A 376 -51.13 13.15 6.38
N ARG A 377 -51.53 13.43 5.14
CA ARG A 377 -52.94 13.42 4.73
C ARG A 377 -53.14 12.54 3.51
N LEU A 378 -54.20 11.75 3.52
CA LEU A 378 -54.61 10.97 2.36
C LEU A 378 -55.26 11.90 1.33
N VAL A 379 -54.75 11.93 0.10
CA VAL A 379 -55.23 12.84 -0.96
C VAL A 379 -56.17 12.14 -1.93
N ASP A 380 -55.92 10.86 -2.23
CA ASP A 380 -56.75 10.03 -3.10
C ASP A 380 -57.36 8.89 -2.26
N LYS A 381 -58.70 8.80 -2.23
CA LYS A 381 -59.47 7.71 -1.57
C LYS A 381 -59.95 6.74 -2.65
N ALA A 382 -59.70 5.44 -2.47
CA ALA A 382 -60.27 4.39 -3.31
C ALA A 382 -61.58 3.89 -2.69
N GLU A 383 -62.70 4.48 -3.08
CA GLU A 383 -64.06 4.03 -2.77
C GLU A 383 -64.62 3.09 -3.88
N ARG A 384 -63.99 3.00 -5.06
CA ARG A 384 -64.36 2.07 -6.16
C ARG A 384 -63.17 1.35 -6.81
N LYS A 385 -63.41 0.16 -7.38
CA LYS A 385 -62.42 -0.73 -8.06
C LYS A 385 -61.68 -0.11 -9.27
N THR A 386 -62.05 1.10 -9.69
CA THR A 386 -61.47 1.83 -10.83
C THR A 386 -60.66 3.06 -10.41
N GLU A 387 -60.41 3.29 -9.12
CA GLU A 387 -59.74 4.50 -8.62
C GLU A 387 -58.23 4.34 -8.43
N ARG A 388 -57.53 5.49 -8.47
CA ARG A 388 -56.07 5.60 -8.36
C ARG A 388 -55.56 5.05 -7.02
N THR A 389 -54.36 4.46 -7.04
CA THR A 389 -53.69 3.95 -5.84
C THR A 389 -53.62 5.02 -4.74
N PRO A 390 -53.99 4.72 -3.48
CA PRO A 390 -54.00 5.71 -2.41
C PRO A 390 -52.64 6.39 -2.18
N THR A 391 -52.64 7.71 -2.03
CA THR A 391 -51.43 8.53 -1.85
C THR A 391 -51.50 9.35 -0.57
N LEU A 392 -50.47 9.22 0.27
CA LEU A 392 -50.20 10.09 1.40
C LEU A 392 -49.38 11.29 0.96
N ARG A 393 -49.81 12.49 1.37
CA ARG A 393 -49.10 13.74 1.17
C ARG A 393 -48.56 14.25 2.49
N VAL A 394 -47.26 14.50 2.53
CA VAL A 394 -46.59 15.11 3.69
C VAL A 394 -46.68 16.63 3.56
N SER A 395 -47.46 17.25 4.44
CA SER A 395 -47.67 18.69 4.49
C SER A 395 -47.24 19.26 5.83
N ARG A 396 -47.06 20.57 5.92
CA ARG A 396 -46.90 21.20 7.24
C ARG A 396 -48.20 21.08 8.03
N ASP A 397 -48.06 20.96 9.34
CA ASP A 397 -49.19 21.16 10.23
C ASP A 397 -49.68 22.61 10.10
N ALA A 398 -50.91 22.77 9.60
CA ALA A 398 -51.52 24.07 9.40
C ALA A 398 -51.71 24.80 10.74
N THR A 399 -52.11 24.08 11.79
CA THR A 399 -52.39 24.67 13.12
C THR A 399 -51.11 25.25 13.71
N ARG A 400 -50.02 24.48 13.67
CA ARG A 400 -48.70 24.94 14.12
C ARG A 400 -48.15 26.08 13.25
N LEU A 401 -48.33 26.02 11.93
CA LEU A 401 -47.90 27.08 11.02
C LEU A 401 -48.62 28.41 11.30
N TYR A 402 -49.93 28.37 11.59
CA TYR A 402 -50.68 29.56 11.96
C TYR A 402 -50.20 30.14 13.30
N ALA A 403 -50.01 29.31 14.32
CA ALA A 403 -49.48 29.74 15.62
C ALA A 403 -48.10 30.41 15.51
N LEU A 404 -47.18 29.84 14.71
CA LEU A 404 -45.84 30.43 14.50
C LEU A 404 -45.91 31.76 13.74
N ARG A 405 -46.84 31.91 12.78
CA ARG A 405 -47.07 33.18 12.07
C ARG A 405 -47.67 34.24 12.96
N GLU A 406 -48.56 33.85 13.87
CA GLU A 406 -49.13 34.74 14.86
C GLU A 406 -48.05 35.24 15.82
N GLN A 407 -47.19 34.34 16.33
CA GLN A 407 -46.02 34.71 17.13
C GLN A 407 -45.08 35.67 16.40
N PHE A 408 -44.74 35.38 15.14
CA PHE A 408 -43.96 36.29 14.29
C PHE A 408 -44.63 37.67 14.18
N SER A 409 -45.95 37.70 13.97
CA SER A 409 -46.71 38.95 13.85
C SER A 409 -46.69 39.77 15.16
N HIS A 410 -46.76 39.10 16.31
CA HIS A 410 -46.65 39.73 17.63
C HIS A 410 -45.26 40.34 17.85
N VAL A 411 -44.20 39.60 17.55
CA VAL A 411 -42.82 40.08 17.67
C VAL A 411 -42.58 41.26 16.74
N LEU A 412 -43.05 41.18 15.49
CA LEU A 412 -42.93 42.25 14.52
C LEU A 412 -43.64 43.53 14.99
N ARG A 413 -44.88 43.43 15.49
CA ARG A 413 -45.62 44.57 16.04
C ARG A 413 -44.91 45.19 17.24
N ALA A 414 -44.43 44.37 18.18
CA ALA A 414 -43.73 44.84 19.37
C ALA A 414 -42.44 45.61 19.01
N LYS A 415 -41.68 45.12 18.03
CA LYS A 415 -40.44 45.77 17.56
C LYS A 415 -40.68 47.05 16.77
N LEU A 416 -41.72 47.08 15.93
CA LEU A 416 -42.16 48.31 15.27
C LEU A 416 -42.54 49.39 16.28
N GLN A 417 -43.28 49.02 17.33
CA GLN A 417 -43.65 49.93 18.41
C GLN A 417 -42.42 50.42 19.19
N ALA A 418 -41.49 49.52 19.55
CA ALA A 418 -40.27 49.88 20.26
C ALA A 418 -39.37 50.84 19.48
N LYS A 419 -39.33 50.75 18.14
CA LYS A 419 -38.59 51.66 17.26
C LYS A 419 -39.39 52.90 16.82
N GLY A 420 -40.63 53.07 17.28
CA GLY A 420 -41.51 54.18 16.86
C GLY A 420 -41.81 54.19 15.36
N MET A 421 -41.70 53.05 14.68
CA MET A 421 -41.77 52.94 13.23
C MET A 421 -43.18 52.55 12.77
N THR A 422 -43.75 53.30 11.82
CA THR A 422 -45.04 52.95 11.22
C THR A 422 -44.87 51.83 10.18
N GLY A 423 -45.93 51.05 9.94
CA GLY A 423 -45.91 50.03 8.87
C GLY A 423 -45.64 50.62 7.48
N GLU A 424 -45.97 51.89 7.26
CA GLU A 424 -45.67 52.63 6.03
C GLU A 424 -44.19 53.00 5.90
N ALA A 425 -43.56 53.42 7.00
CA ALA A 425 -42.11 53.65 7.04
C ALA A 425 -41.35 52.34 6.79
N LEU A 426 -41.78 51.23 7.40
CA LEU A 426 -41.19 49.90 7.15
C LEU A 426 -41.37 49.45 5.70
N ALA A 427 -42.55 49.65 5.11
CA ALA A 427 -42.84 49.29 3.72
C ALA A 427 -41.91 50.03 2.75
N SER A 428 -41.69 51.32 2.99
CA SER A 428 -40.80 52.17 2.18
C SER A 428 -39.34 51.74 2.31
N LEU A 429 -38.88 51.44 3.53
CA LEU A 429 -37.50 51.04 3.82
C LEU A 429 -37.14 49.68 3.20
N LEU A 430 -38.07 48.73 3.23
CA LEU A 430 -37.88 47.40 2.63
C LEU A 430 -38.23 47.30 1.14
N ASN A 431 -38.69 48.40 0.53
CA ASN A 431 -39.19 48.48 -0.84
C ASN A 431 -40.29 47.43 -1.14
N VAL A 432 -41.33 47.40 -0.30
CA VAL A 432 -42.48 46.48 -0.42
C VAL A 432 -43.81 47.23 -0.29
N SER A 433 -44.92 46.59 -0.68
CA SER A 433 -46.24 47.21 -0.56
C SER A 433 -46.72 47.30 0.90
N LYS A 434 -47.47 48.37 1.23
CA LYS A 434 -48.11 48.53 2.55
C LYS A 434 -49.03 47.35 2.89
N ALA A 435 -49.69 46.78 1.88
CA ALA A 435 -50.52 45.59 2.02
C ALA A 435 -49.71 44.36 2.47
N ALA A 436 -48.47 44.21 1.98
CA ALA A 436 -47.60 43.11 2.40
C ALA A 436 -47.22 43.24 3.89
N VAL A 437 -46.81 44.44 4.33
CA VAL A 437 -46.48 44.71 5.74
C VAL A 437 -47.70 44.50 6.64
N SER A 438 -48.87 44.98 6.24
CA SER A 438 -50.13 44.72 6.96
C SER A 438 -50.44 43.22 7.03
N GLY A 439 -50.19 42.47 5.95
CA GLY A 439 -50.31 41.01 5.92
C GLY A 439 -49.36 40.30 6.90
N TRP A 440 -48.14 40.82 7.07
CA TRP A 440 -47.15 40.32 8.04
C TRP A 440 -47.55 40.62 9.48
N CYS A 441 -47.93 41.87 9.75
CA CYS A 441 -48.39 42.29 11.07
C CYS A 441 -49.67 41.55 11.48
N ASN A 442 -50.48 41.04 10.56
CA ASN A 442 -51.70 40.30 10.87
C ASN A 442 -51.53 38.77 10.83
N GLY A 443 -50.31 38.26 10.70
CA GLY A 443 -50.03 36.81 10.66
C GLY A 443 -50.59 36.08 9.43
N LYS A 444 -51.17 36.80 8.46
CA LYS A 444 -51.77 36.22 7.24
C LYS A 444 -50.71 35.65 6.30
N MET A 445 -49.55 36.31 6.24
CA MET A 445 -48.41 35.93 5.40
C MET A 445 -47.10 36.34 6.07
N VAL A 446 -45.97 35.86 5.55
CA VAL A 446 -44.63 36.28 5.97
C VAL A 446 -43.84 36.76 4.75
N PRO A 447 -42.84 37.65 4.92
CA PRO A 447 -42.00 38.10 3.82
C PRO A 447 -41.29 36.93 3.15
N VAL A 448 -41.03 36.98 1.85
CA VAL A 448 -40.15 36.00 1.18
C VAL A 448 -38.71 36.07 1.72
N GLN A 449 -37.94 34.98 1.65
CA GLN A 449 -36.65 34.84 2.34
C GLN A 449 -35.72 36.07 2.23
N PRO A 450 -35.44 36.63 1.03
CA PRO A 450 -34.53 37.78 0.93
C PRO A 450 -35.09 39.03 1.63
N THR A 451 -36.41 39.21 1.60
CA THR A 451 -37.09 40.32 2.28
C THR A 451 -37.18 40.07 3.78
N PHE A 452 -37.30 38.82 4.21
CA PHE A 452 -37.30 38.43 5.61
C PHE A 452 -35.93 38.71 6.26
N MET A 453 -34.82 38.40 5.57
CA MET A 453 -33.47 38.72 6.06
C MET A 453 -33.28 40.24 6.22
N ARG A 454 -33.66 41.03 5.21
CA ARG A 454 -33.62 42.51 5.28
C ARG A 454 -34.50 43.06 6.41
N LEU A 455 -35.67 42.47 6.64
CA LEU A 455 -36.55 42.83 7.75
C LEU A 455 -35.87 42.58 9.10
N CYS A 456 -35.22 41.43 9.26
CA CYS A 456 -34.48 41.08 10.48
C CYS A 456 -33.33 42.05 10.75
N GLU A 457 -32.54 42.39 9.72
CA GLU A 457 -31.46 43.37 9.80
C GLU A 457 -31.98 44.77 10.17
N THR A 458 -33.06 45.22 9.52
CA THR A 458 -33.64 46.55 9.76
C THR A 458 -34.17 46.72 11.20
N LEU A 459 -34.74 45.65 11.75
CA LEU A 459 -35.44 45.67 13.04
C LEU A 459 -34.61 45.11 14.21
N ASP A 460 -33.34 44.78 14.00
CA ASP A 460 -32.48 44.11 14.98
C ASP A 460 -33.19 42.90 15.64
N LEU A 461 -33.73 42.03 14.78
CA LEU A 461 -34.31 40.76 15.21
C LEU A 461 -33.18 39.74 15.33
N PRO A 462 -33.00 39.06 16.49
CA PRO A 462 -31.92 38.10 16.67
C PRO A 462 -32.04 36.97 15.64
N VAL A 463 -31.00 36.78 14.84
CA VAL A 463 -30.94 35.77 13.76
C VAL A 463 -30.49 34.40 14.29
N THR A 464 -30.03 34.30 15.54
CA THR A 464 -29.49 33.04 16.09
C THR A 464 -29.93 32.77 17.53
N SER A 465 -30.15 31.48 17.77
CA SER A 465 -30.42 30.72 19.02
C SER A 465 -31.89 30.52 19.48
N ASP A 466 -32.40 29.33 19.16
CA ASP A 466 -33.36 28.50 19.90
C ASP A 466 -34.77 29.00 20.31
N PHE A 467 -35.34 30.00 19.64
CA PHE A 467 -36.79 30.27 19.74
C PHE A 467 -37.50 30.52 18.39
N SER A 468 -38.20 29.49 17.93
CA SER A 468 -39.55 29.38 17.32
C SER A 468 -40.27 30.54 16.59
N ALA A 469 -39.70 31.70 16.26
CA ALA A 469 -40.41 32.72 15.46
C ALA A 469 -39.57 33.37 14.34
N SER A 470 -38.25 33.18 14.33
CA SER A 470 -37.32 33.86 13.40
C SER A 470 -36.61 32.95 12.39
N ASP A 471 -36.84 31.63 12.41
CA ASP A 471 -36.40 30.78 11.30
C ASP A 471 -37.43 30.84 10.17
N TYR A 472 -37.12 31.61 9.12
CA TYR A 472 -37.96 31.71 7.91
C TYR A 472 -38.41 30.34 7.41
N SER A 473 -37.57 29.32 7.57
CA SER A 473 -37.89 27.96 7.15
C SER A 473 -39.06 27.35 7.91
N SER A 474 -39.44 27.86 9.08
CA SER A 474 -40.60 27.37 9.85
C SER A 474 -41.91 28.06 9.47
N VAL A 475 -41.88 29.33 9.06
CA VAL A 475 -43.06 30.17 8.80
C VAL A 475 -43.37 30.42 7.32
N GLY A 476 -42.36 30.27 6.45
CA GLY A 476 -42.44 30.58 5.02
C GLY A 476 -43.34 29.64 4.22
N LYS A 477 -44.29 30.20 3.45
CA LYS A 477 -45.24 29.41 2.63
C LYS A 477 -44.56 28.47 1.62
N ASN A 478 -43.42 28.88 1.06
CA ASN A 478 -42.68 28.12 0.04
C ASN A 478 -41.43 27.43 0.60
N SER A 479 -41.21 27.49 1.92
CA SER A 479 -40.04 26.85 2.52
C SER A 479 -40.23 25.33 2.60
N PRO A 480 -39.16 24.53 2.42
CA PRO A 480 -39.24 23.07 2.45
C PRO A 480 -39.72 22.61 3.83
N ASN A 481 -40.65 21.65 3.89
CA ASN A 481 -41.01 21.04 5.18
C ASN A 481 -39.83 20.20 5.73
N PRO A 482 -39.80 19.88 7.03
CA PRO A 482 -38.68 19.13 7.63
C PRO A 482 -38.34 17.80 6.94
N VAL A 483 -39.34 17.03 6.51
CA VAL A 483 -39.11 15.79 5.74
C VAL A 483 -38.43 16.08 4.40
N ARG A 484 -38.90 17.08 3.64
CA ARG A 484 -38.26 17.49 2.40
C ARG A 484 -36.81 17.91 2.64
N ARG A 485 -36.55 18.69 3.68
CA ARG A 485 -35.20 19.16 4.04
C ARG A 485 -34.28 18.00 4.39
N PHE A 486 -34.78 17.03 5.16
CA PHE A 486 -34.08 15.79 5.46
C PHE A 486 -33.73 15.01 4.19
N LEU A 487 -34.69 14.82 3.28
CA LEU A 487 -34.45 14.14 2.00
C LEU A 487 -33.47 14.89 1.09
N ASP A 488 -33.42 16.22 1.18
CA ASP A 488 -32.49 17.08 0.44
C ASP A 488 -31.06 16.89 0.95
N VAL A 489 -30.86 16.92 2.26
CA VAL A 489 -29.56 16.67 2.92
C VAL A 489 -29.00 15.30 2.54
N HIS A 490 -29.85 14.28 2.43
CA HIS A 490 -29.43 12.93 2.03
C HIS A 490 -29.47 12.69 0.52
N GLY A 491 -29.67 13.72 -0.30
CA GLY A 491 -29.60 13.63 -1.76
C GLY A 491 -30.68 12.72 -2.38
N VAL A 492 -31.85 12.60 -1.76
CA VAL A 492 -33.01 11.81 -2.25
C VAL A 492 -34.08 12.72 -2.87
N TRP A 493 -34.12 13.99 -2.46
CA TRP A 493 -35.08 14.97 -2.97
C TRP A 493 -34.84 15.33 -4.45
N ALA A 494 -35.91 15.68 -5.19
CA ALA A 494 -35.88 16.09 -6.59
C ALA A 494 -35.28 15.07 -7.59
N LYS A 495 -35.11 13.81 -7.19
CA LYS A 495 -34.59 12.73 -8.06
C LYS A 495 -35.73 11.89 -8.65
N LYS A 496 -35.70 11.69 -9.97
CA LYS A 496 -36.55 10.68 -10.64
C LYS A 496 -36.11 9.28 -10.20
N ALA A 497 -37.01 8.30 -10.30
CA ALA A 497 -36.75 6.91 -9.91
C ALA A 497 -35.45 6.34 -10.52
N LEU A 498 -35.15 6.67 -11.78
CA LEU A 498 -33.93 6.26 -12.51
C LEU A 498 -32.61 6.74 -11.87
N TYR A 499 -32.64 7.87 -11.17
CA TYR A 499 -31.45 8.53 -10.61
C TYR A 499 -31.35 8.39 -9.09
N LYS A 500 -32.26 7.62 -8.45
CA LYS A 500 -32.18 7.35 -7.02
C LYS A 500 -30.95 6.47 -6.74
N GLN A 501 -30.30 6.67 -5.61
CA GLN A 501 -29.15 5.88 -5.15
C GLN A 501 -29.24 5.73 -3.63
N ILE A 502 -28.55 4.72 -3.07
CA ILE A 502 -28.43 4.58 -1.62
C ILE A 502 -27.62 5.78 -1.09
N PRO A 503 -28.13 6.54 -0.10
CA PRO A 503 -27.38 7.64 0.50
C PRO A 503 -26.17 7.15 1.29
N ASP A 504 -25.08 7.91 1.27
CA ASP A 504 -23.80 7.50 1.87
C ASP A 504 -23.88 7.17 3.37
N CYS A 505 -24.75 7.88 4.10
CA CYS A 505 -24.99 7.63 5.52
C CYS A 505 -25.51 6.21 5.79
N VAL A 506 -26.18 5.57 4.83
CA VAL A 506 -26.72 4.22 5.00
C VAL A 506 -25.61 3.17 5.08
N PHE A 507 -24.50 3.36 4.37
CA PHE A 507 -23.36 2.43 4.41
C PHE A 507 -22.64 2.45 5.77
N ARG A 508 -22.78 3.54 6.54
CA ARG A 508 -22.17 3.70 7.87
C ARG A 508 -23.07 3.23 9.02
N LEU A 509 -24.26 2.69 8.73
CA LEU A 509 -25.19 2.24 9.76
C LEU A 509 -24.73 0.93 10.42
N PRO A 510 -25.09 0.71 11.70
CA PRO A 510 -24.90 -0.57 12.36
C PRO A 510 -25.82 -1.64 11.76
N LYS A 511 -25.42 -2.91 11.90
CA LYS A 511 -26.09 -4.09 11.31
C LYS A 511 -27.61 -4.08 11.49
N GLN A 512 -28.11 -3.77 12.69
CA GLN A 512 -29.54 -3.76 13.00
C GLN A 512 -30.33 -2.68 12.25
N GLN A 513 -29.77 -1.47 12.13
CA GLN A 513 -30.42 -0.39 11.39
C GLN A 513 -30.35 -0.65 9.89
N LEU A 514 -29.23 -1.16 9.40
CA LEU A 514 -29.09 -1.52 7.99
C LEU A 514 -30.10 -2.61 7.57
N ALA A 515 -30.36 -3.58 8.47
CA ALA A 515 -31.43 -4.56 8.30
C ALA A 515 -32.83 -3.91 8.28
N LEU A 516 -33.13 -3.00 9.20
CA LEU A 516 -34.41 -2.26 9.23
C LEU A 516 -34.62 -1.43 7.95
N PHE A 517 -33.57 -0.78 7.46
CA PHE A 517 -33.61 -0.03 6.21
C PHE A 517 -33.93 -0.93 5.01
N LEU A 518 -33.21 -2.04 4.84
CA LEU A 518 -33.46 -3.00 3.77
C LEU A 518 -34.86 -3.61 3.89
N ASN A 519 -35.31 -3.94 5.11
CA ASN A 519 -36.63 -4.48 5.38
C ASN A 519 -37.77 -3.55 4.88
N ARG A 520 -37.64 -2.23 5.10
CA ARG A 520 -38.60 -1.23 4.60
C ARG A 520 -38.46 -0.95 3.10
N LEU A 521 -37.25 -0.97 2.57
CA LEU A 521 -37.01 -0.81 1.14
C LEU A 521 -37.63 -1.96 0.33
N PHE A 522 -37.41 -3.21 0.77
CA PHE A 522 -38.03 -4.40 0.17
C PHE A 522 -39.56 -4.47 0.38
N ALA A 523 -40.11 -3.77 1.37
CA ALA A 523 -41.56 -3.72 1.57
C ALA A 523 -42.26 -3.08 0.35
N CYS A 524 -41.62 -2.07 -0.25
CA CYS A 524 -42.09 -1.38 -1.46
C CYS A 524 -41.93 -2.29 -2.69
N ASP A 525 -40.71 -2.38 -3.23
CA ASP A 525 -40.45 -3.01 -4.54
C ASP A 525 -39.92 -4.45 -4.45
N GLY A 526 -39.86 -5.03 -3.25
CA GLY A 526 -39.46 -6.41 -3.03
C GLY A 526 -40.60 -7.40 -3.26
N SER A 527 -40.30 -8.63 -3.67
CA SER A 527 -41.27 -9.71 -3.77
C SER A 527 -40.67 -11.02 -3.26
N ALA A 528 -41.50 -11.80 -2.57
CA ALA A 528 -41.16 -13.15 -2.13
C ALA A 528 -42.33 -14.08 -2.50
N PHE A 529 -42.05 -15.10 -3.32
CA PHE A 529 -43.07 -16.04 -3.78
C PHE A 529 -42.47 -17.39 -4.17
N ILE A 530 -43.33 -18.41 -4.21
CA ILE A 530 -42.98 -19.75 -4.68
C ILE A 530 -43.42 -19.87 -6.14
N GLN A 531 -42.48 -20.22 -7.02
CA GLN A 531 -42.76 -20.45 -8.45
C GLN A 531 -43.56 -21.74 -8.68
N ALA A 532 -44.16 -21.89 -9.86
CA ALA A 532 -44.91 -23.10 -10.24
C ALA A 532 -44.06 -24.39 -10.22
N ASN A 533 -42.74 -24.28 -10.39
CA ASN A 533 -41.77 -25.38 -10.24
C ASN A 533 -41.42 -25.68 -8.76
N GLY A 534 -42.08 -25.01 -7.82
CA GLY A 534 -41.87 -25.08 -6.38
C GLY A 534 -40.59 -24.42 -5.88
N GLN A 535 -39.87 -23.62 -6.68
CA GLN A 535 -38.68 -22.91 -6.21
C GLN A 535 -39.07 -21.58 -5.53
N GLY A 536 -38.53 -21.34 -4.34
CA GLY A 536 -38.67 -20.05 -3.66
C GLY A 536 -37.83 -18.97 -4.34
N ARG A 537 -38.42 -17.81 -4.57
CA ARG A 537 -37.76 -16.64 -5.17
C ARG A 537 -37.99 -15.41 -4.29
N ILE A 538 -36.89 -14.71 -4.00
CA ILE A 538 -36.90 -13.39 -3.38
C ILE A 538 -36.20 -12.43 -4.33
N SER A 539 -36.86 -11.33 -4.68
CA SER A 539 -36.33 -10.35 -5.61
C SER A 539 -36.69 -8.92 -5.21
N TYR A 540 -35.93 -7.96 -5.72
CA TYR A 540 -36.15 -6.53 -5.60
C TYR A 540 -36.02 -5.90 -6.99
N ALA A 541 -36.95 -5.02 -7.37
CA ALA A 541 -36.91 -4.37 -8.68
C ALA A 541 -36.78 -2.85 -8.54
N SER A 542 -35.99 -2.21 -9.40
CA SER A 542 -35.96 -0.76 -9.50
C SER A 542 -35.63 -0.31 -10.90
N SER A 543 -36.01 0.92 -11.24
CA SER A 543 -35.55 1.55 -12.48
C SER A 543 -34.10 2.05 -12.37
N SER A 544 -33.63 2.38 -11.16
CA SER A 544 -32.24 2.80 -10.96
C SER A 544 -31.31 1.61 -10.82
N ARG A 545 -30.29 1.57 -11.69
CA ARG A 545 -29.21 0.59 -11.61
C ARG A 545 -28.33 0.81 -10.38
N GLU A 546 -27.98 2.06 -10.08
CA GLU A 546 -27.12 2.41 -8.94
C GLU A 546 -27.78 2.07 -7.60
N LEU A 547 -29.10 2.25 -7.49
CA LEU A 547 -29.84 1.82 -6.30
C LEU A 547 -29.74 0.31 -6.12
N VAL A 548 -29.92 -0.46 -7.19
CA VAL A 548 -29.86 -1.93 -7.16
C VAL A 548 -28.44 -2.43 -6.86
N ARG A 549 -27.39 -1.79 -7.41
CA ARG A 549 -25.99 -2.08 -7.04
C ARG A 549 -25.72 -1.79 -5.57
N GLY A 550 -26.20 -0.66 -5.06
CA GLY A 550 -26.11 -0.34 -3.64
C GLY A 550 -26.79 -1.39 -2.76
N VAL A 551 -28.01 -1.84 -3.14
CA VAL A 551 -28.70 -2.93 -2.43
C VAL A 551 -27.93 -4.25 -2.52
N GLN A 552 -27.34 -4.60 -3.67
CA GLN A 552 -26.50 -5.79 -3.81
C GLN A 552 -25.31 -5.75 -2.85
N HIS A 553 -24.62 -4.62 -2.76
CA HIS A 553 -23.51 -4.41 -1.82
C HIS A 553 -23.97 -4.51 -0.35
N LEU A 554 -25.10 -3.88 0.00
CA LEU A 554 -25.66 -3.97 1.35
C LEU A 554 -26.03 -5.40 1.74
N LEU A 555 -26.58 -6.19 0.81
CA LEU A 555 -26.88 -7.62 1.02
C LEU A 555 -25.60 -8.45 1.18
N LEU A 556 -24.54 -8.14 0.43
CA LEU A 556 -23.24 -8.79 0.55
C LEU A 556 -22.65 -8.64 1.96
N ARG A 557 -22.97 -7.55 2.67
CA ARG A 557 -22.54 -7.35 4.06
C ARG A 557 -23.16 -8.33 5.06
N PHE A 558 -24.33 -8.87 4.76
CA PHE A 558 -24.94 -9.98 5.51
C PHE A 558 -24.55 -11.36 4.95
N GLY A 559 -23.63 -11.40 3.98
CA GLY A 559 -23.28 -12.62 3.24
C GLY A 559 -24.48 -13.21 2.49
N ILE A 560 -25.33 -12.33 1.93
CA ILE A 560 -26.48 -12.70 1.09
C ILE A 560 -26.08 -12.45 -0.37
N LEU A 561 -25.84 -13.54 -1.10
CA LEU A 561 -25.50 -13.49 -2.52
C LEU A 561 -26.73 -13.17 -3.37
N SER A 562 -26.58 -12.21 -4.28
CA SER A 562 -27.63 -11.79 -5.19
C SER A 562 -27.08 -11.51 -6.59
N LYS A 563 -27.97 -11.60 -7.60
CA LYS A 563 -27.67 -11.34 -9.01
C LYS A 563 -28.57 -10.26 -9.56
N ILE A 564 -27.97 -9.32 -10.28
CA ILE A 564 -28.68 -8.26 -11.00
C ILE A 564 -28.97 -8.73 -12.43
N ARG A 565 -30.18 -8.47 -12.92
CA ARG A 565 -30.61 -8.75 -14.29
C ARG A 565 -31.44 -7.59 -14.83
N GLU A 566 -31.34 -7.36 -16.13
CA GLU A 566 -32.20 -6.42 -16.82
C GLU A 566 -33.48 -7.12 -17.31
N LYS A 567 -34.66 -6.63 -16.89
CA LYS A 567 -35.94 -7.19 -17.35
C LYS A 567 -36.39 -6.56 -18.65
N HIS A 568 -36.27 -7.28 -19.76
CA HIS A 568 -36.83 -6.84 -21.04
C HIS A 568 -38.36 -6.70 -20.93
N ASN A 569 -38.87 -5.48 -21.17
CA ASN A 569 -40.30 -5.21 -21.13
C ASN A 569 -40.99 -5.87 -22.32
N ARG A 570 -42.19 -6.44 -22.10
CA ARG A 570 -43.01 -7.01 -23.19
C ARG A 570 -43.67 -5.96 -24.09
N TYR A 571 -43.45 -4.67 -23.86
CA TYR A 571 -44.10 -3.56 -24.57
C TYR A 571 -43.05 -2.64 -25.19
N ASP A 572 -42.98 -2.59 -26.53
CA ASP A 572 -41.98 -1.83 -27.31
C ASP A 572 -41.96 -0.31 -27.04
N ASN A 573 -43.04 0.24 -26.47
CA ASN A 573 -43.17 1.68 -26.19
C ASN A 573 -42.56 2.12 -24.85
N LEU A 574 -42.17 1.19 -23.97
CA LEU A 574 -41.49 1.50 -22.72
C LEU A 574 -39.97 1.48 -22.95
N ARG A 575 -39.39 2.65 -23.21
CA ARG A 575 -37.98 2.85 -23.58
C ARG A 575 -36.93 2.27 -22.61
N GLN A 576 -37.29 1.88 -21.39
CA GLN A 576 -36.34 1.37 -20.40
C GLN A 576 -36.89 0.22 -19.56
N SER A 577 -36.07 -0.80 -19.41
CA SER A 577 -36.30 -2.03 -18.67
C SER A 577 -35.90 -1.88 -17.20
N PRO A 578 -36.73 -2.30 -16.22
CA PRO A 578 -36.33 -2.25 -14.82
C PRO A 578 -35.24 -3.28 -14.52
N TRP A 579 -34.33 -2.93 -13.61
CA TRP A 579 -33.33 -3.81 -13.05
C TRP A 579 -33.97 -4.66 -11.95
N GLU A 580 -33.79 -5.98 -12.01
CA GLU A 580 -34.20 -6.92 -10.96
C GLU A 580 -32.96 -7.50 -10.28
N LEU A 581 -32.91 -7.39 -8.97
CA LEU A 581 -32.00 -8.13 -8.11
C LEU A 581 -32.72 -9.38 -7.59
N GLU A 582 -32.08 -10.53 -7.71
CA GLU A 582 -32.59 -11.82 -7.26
C GLU A 582 -31.61 -12.47 -6.28
N ILE A 583 -32.12 -12.92 -5.13
CA ILE A 583 -31.30 -13.64 -4.14
C ILE A 583 -31.04 -15.07 -4.66
N LEU A 584 -29.76 -15.43 -4.75
CA LEU A 584 -29.30 -16.55 -5.58
C LEU A 584 -29.49 -17.92 -4.96
N ASP A 585 -29.14 -18.15 -3.71
CA ASP A 585 -29.10 -19.49 -3.14
C ASP A 585 -29.97 -19.63 -1.88
N GLN A 586 -30.28 -20.89 -1.51
CA GLN A 586 -31.14 -21.17 -0.35
C GLN A 586 -30.54 -20.68 0.97
N THR A 587 -29.21 -20.67 1.12
CA THR A 587 -28.54 -20.17 2.32
C THR A 587 -28.71 -18.66 2.42
N SER A 588 -28.50 -17.94 1.32
CA SER A 588 -28.74 -16.50 1.22
C SER A 588 -30.22 -16.15 1.44
N GLN A 589 -31.16 -16.95 0.93
CA GLN A 589 -32.61 -16.77 1.20
C GLN A 589 -32.95 -16.97 2.68
N LYS A 590 -32.38 -17.99 3.33
CA LYS A 590 -32.55 -18.20 4.78
C LYS A 590 -31.97 -17.06 5.60
N ARG A 591 -30.73 -16.64 5.30
CA ARG A 591 -30.09 -15.47 5.93
C ARG A 591 -30.94 -14.22 5.76
N PHE A 592 -31.46 -13.97 4.55
CA PHE A 592 -32.34 -12.82 4.30
C PHE A 592 -33.63 -12.87 5.14
N ILE A 593 -34.30 -14.02 5.23
CA ILE A 593 -35.52 -14.19 6.04
C ILE A 593 -35.23 -13.95 7.53
N GLN A 594 -34.09 -14.43 8.01
CA GLN A 594 -33.69 -14.35 9.41
C GLN A 594 -33.22 -12.94 9.81
N ASP A 595 -32.32 -12.35 9.03
CA ASP A 595 -31.60 -11.12 9.42
C ASP A 595 -32.29 -9.84 8.90
N VAL A 596 -33.06 -9.91 7.81
CA VAL A 596 -33.65 -8.72 7.16
C VAL A 596 -35.17 -8.78 7.11
N GLY A 597 -35.75 -9.81 6.48
CA GLY A 597 -37.18 -9.95 6.26
C GLY A 597 -37.79 -8.89 5.33
N ILE A 598 -39.11 -8.90 5.19
CA ILE A 598 -39.87 -7.92 4.38
C ILE A 598 -41.13 -7.55 5.14
N PHE A 599 -41.23 -6.29 5.55
CA PHE A 599 -42.41 -5.80 6.27
C PHE A 599 -43.70 -5.99 5.46
N SER A 600 -44.77 -6.42 6.12
CA SER A 600 -46.10 -6.77 5.58
C SER A 600 -46.15 -8.02 4.69
N LYS A 601 -45.04 -8.73 4.51
CA LYS A 601 -44.95 -9.96 3.72
C LYS A 601 -44.44 -11.14 4.57
N GLU A 602 -44.61 -11.08 5.88
CA GLU A 602 -44.14 -12.07 6.86
C GLU A 602 -44.73 -13.46 6.57
N ARG A 603 -46.02 -13.52 6.21
CA ARG A 603 -46.68 -14.78 5.82
C ARG A 603 -46.04 -15.40 4.57
N ALA A 604 -45.78 -14.60 3.54
CA ALA A 604 -45.16 -15.08 2.31
C ALA A 604 -43.73 -15.60 2.57
N LEU A 605 -42.97 -14.93 3.45
CA LEU A 605 -41.65 -15.38 3.87
C LEU A 605 -41.70 -16.65 4.72
N ALA A 606 -42.72 -16.81 5.58
CA ALA A 606 -42.92 -18.03 6.35
C ALA A 606 -43.24 -19.23 5.45
N GLU A 607 -44.13 -19.04 4.47
CA GLU A 607 -44.46 -20.05 3.45
C GLU A 607 -43.21 -20.41 2.61
N LEU A 608 -42.42 -19.41 2.21
CA LEU A 608 -41.17 -19.61 1.49
C LEU A 608 -40.11 -20.33 2.34
N SER A 609 -39.97 -19.98 3.62
CA SER A 609 -39.08 -20.65 4.58
C SER A 609 -39.43 -22.12 4.76
N ALA A 610 -40.72 -22.43 4.91
CA ALA A 610 -41.22 -23.80 4.99
C ALA A 610 -40.90 -24.58 3.69
N CYS A 611 -41.09 -23.96 2.52
CA CYS A 611 -40.77 -24.55 1.23
C CYS A 611 -39.27 -24.85 1.07
N ILE A 612 -38.40 -23.91 1.48
CA ILE A 612 -36.95 -24.09 1.40
C ILE A 612 -36.49 -25.20 2.34
N ASN A 613 -37.03 -25.27 3.56
CA ASN A 613 -36.64 -26.28 4.54
C ASN A 613 -37.11 -27.70 4.17
N ALA A 614 -38.20 -27.83 3.40
CA ALA A 614 -38.68 -29.10 2.90
C ALA A 614 -37.86 -29.66 1.71
N LYS A 615 -37.00 -28.84 1.07
CA LYS A 615 -36.22 -29.23 -0.10
C LYS A 615 -34.75 -29.47 0.23
N ARG A 616 -34.15 -30.43 -0.48
CA ARG A 616 -32.70 -30.68 -0.40
C ARG A 616 -31.95 -29.47 -0.97
N ILE A 617 -30.87 -29.07 -0.30
CA ILE A 617 -30.02 -27.94 -0.72
C ILE A 617 -29.40 -28.26 -2.08
N HIS A 618 -29.56 -27.36 -3.05
CA HIS A 618 -28.88 -27.44 -4.34
C HIS A 618 -27.48 -26.81 -4.21
N SER A 619 -26.44 -27.65 -4.11
CA SER A 619 -25.03 -27.24 -3.93
C SER A 619 -24.35 -26.67 -5.18
N ASN A 620 -25.03 -26.59 -6.33
CA ASN A 620 -24.43 -26.28 -7.64
C ASN A 620 -24.46 -24.79 -8.03
N ARG A 621 -24.76 -23.86 -7.10
CA ARG A 621 -24.78 -22.40 -7.38
C ARG A 621 -23.52 -21.66 -6.90
N ASP A 622 -22.79 -22.24 -5.96
CA ASP A 622 -21.51 -21.76 -5.42
C ASP A 622 -20.44 -22.80 -5.77
N SER A 623 -20.14 -22.85 -7.06
CA SER A 623 -19.23 -23.82 -7.66
C SER A 623 -17.85 -23.19 -7.86
N LEU A 624 -16.82 -23.96 -7.53
CA LEU A 624 -15.42 -23.63 -7.68
C LEU A 624 -14.98 -23.67 -9.16
N PRO A 625 -13.87 -23.03 -9.54
CA PRO A 625 -13.36 -23.04 -10.91
C PRO A 625 -13.04 -24.45 -11.39
N LYS A 626 -13.07 -24.66 -12.71
CA LYS A 626 -12.76 -25.96 -13.33
C LYS A 626 -11.33 -26.43 -13.06
N SER A 627 -10.39 -25.51 -12.87
CA SER A 627 -9.01 -25.83 -12.48
C SER A 627 -8.94 -26.70 -11.21
N VAL A 628 -9.90 -26.55 -10.28
CA VAL A 628 -9.99 -27.38 -9.08
C VAL A 628 -10.32 -28.84 -9.42
N ASN A 629 -11.06 -29.10 -10.50
CA ASN A 629 -11.31 -30.46 -10.97
C ASN A 629 -10.01 -31.12 -11.42
N HIS A 630 -9.18 -30.39 -12.17
CA HIS A 630 -7.86 -30.85 -12.59
C HIS A 630 -6.96 -31.11 -11.38
N TYR A 631 -6.98 -30.22 -10.38
CA TYR A 631 -6.24 -30.41 -9.13
C TYR A 631 -6.63 -31.70 -8.40
N VAL A 632 -7.93 -31.96 -8.24
CA VAL A 632 -8.42 -33.19 -7.59
C VAL A 632 -8.00 -34.43 -8.39
N LEU A 633 -8.01 -34.38 -9.72
CA LEU A 633 -7.58 -35.49 -10.57
C LEU A 633 -6.08 -35.75 -10.48
N ALA A 634 -5.25 -34.70 -10.50
CA ALA A 634 -3.80 -34.79 -10.31
C ALA A 634 -3.48 -35.37 -8.93
N LYS A 635 -4.07 -34.78 -7.86
CA LYS A 635 -3.89 -35.27 -6.48
C LYS A 635 -4.40 -36.67 -6.25
N LYS A 636 -5.39 -37.17 -7.00
CA LYS A 636 -5.79 -38.58 -6.97
C LYS A 636 -4.72 -39.47 -7.63
N GLY A 637 -4.13 -39.04 -8.74
CA GLY A 637 -3.19 -39.83 -9.54
C GLY A 637 -3.79 -41.19 -9.95
N GLN A 638 -3.01 -42.27 -9.81
CA GLN A 638 -3.43 -43.63 -10.19
C GLN A 638 -4.34 -44.34 -9.16
N ARG A 639 -4.55 -43.77 -7.96
CA ARG A 639 -5.38 -44.39 -6.90
C ARG A 639 -6.84 -44.50 -7.36
N SER A 640 -7.50 -45.62 -7.07
CA SER A 640 -8.92 -45.77 -7.36
C SER A 640 -9.77 -45.05 -6.30
N TRP A 641 -10.97 -44.58 -6.67
CA TRP A 641 -11.89 -43.99 -5.69
C TRP A 641 -12.22 -44.95 -4.56
N ARG A 642 -12.34 -46.25 -4.86
CA ARG A 642 -12.56 -47.29 -3.86
C ARG A 642 -11.47 -47.29 -2.79
N MET A 643 -10.20 -47.24 -3.20
CA MET A 643 -9.07 -47.21 -2.27
C MET A 643 -9.08 -45.96 -1.38
N LEU A 644 -9.41 -44.79 -1.92
CA LEU A 644 -9.48 -43.54 -1.15
C LEU A 644 -10.60 -43.58 -0.09
N PHE A 645 -11.78 -44.08 -0.46
CA PHE A 645 -12.90 -44.25 0.47
C PHE A 645 -12.57 -45.26 1.58
N GLU A 646 -12.00 -46.42 1.22
CA GLU A 646 -11.57 -47.45 2.19
C GLU A 646 -10.50 -46.89 3.16
N LYS A 647 -9.53 -46.12 2.66
CA LYS A 647 -8.50 -45.47 3.50
C LYS A 647 -9.09 -44.43 4.46
N SER A 648 -10.11 -43.69 4.05
CA SER A 648 -10.82 -42.72 4.91
C SER A 648 -11.83 -43.35 5.88
N GLY A 649 -11.99 -44.69 5.87
CA GLY A 649 -12.99 -45.38 6.68
C GLY A 649 -14.44 -45.15 6.25
N LYS A 650 -14.67 -44.69 5.01
CA LYS A 650 -16.01 -44.39 4.45
C LYS A 650 -16.39 -45.43 3.40
N ALA A 651 -17.65 -45.85 3.35
CA ALA A 651 -18.14 -46.77 2.33
C ALA A 651 -18.30 -46.05 0.97
N LEU A 652 -17.79 -46.65 -0.12
CA LEU A 652 -17.95 -46.11 -1.47
C LEU A 652 -19.44 -46.15 -1.90
N PRO A 653 -20.04 -45.02 -2.31
CA PRO A 653 -21.43 -45.01 -2.79
C PRO A 653 -21.63 -45.84 -4.07
N VAL A 654 -22.76 -46.54 -4.18
CA VAL A 654 -23.12 -47.31 -5.38
C VAL A 654 -23.31 -46.36 -6.57
N GLY A 655 -22.59 -46.61 -7.68
CA GLY A 655 -22.65 -45.76 -8.88
C GLY A 655 -21.92 -44.41 -8.75
N TYR A 656 -20.97 -44.29 -7.82
CA TYR A 656 -20.21 -43.05 -7.59
C TYR A 656 -19.48 -42.57 -8.84
N ASN A 657 -19.88 -41.40 -9.34
CA ASN A 657 -19.16 -40.65 -10.37
C ASN A 657 -18.84 -39.25 -9.84
N PRO A 658 -17.54 -38.86 -9.75
CA PRO A 658 -17.15 -37.57 -9.21
C PRO A 658 -17.34 -36.41 -10.21
N HIS A 659 -17.66 -36.70 -11.48
CA HIS A 659 -17.90 -35.70 -12.54
C HIS A 659 -16.74 -34.72 -12.77
N LEU A 660 -15.50 -35.21 -12.67
CA LEU A 660 -14.29 -34.37 -12.78
C LEU A 660 -13.71 -34.28 -14.21
N SER A 661 -14.15 -35.11 -15.15
CA SER A 661 -13.60 -35.13 -16.52
C SER A 661 -14.60 -35.64 -17.58
N GLY A 662 -14.30 -35.39 -18.86
CA GLY A 662 -15.08 -35.84 -20.02
C GLY A 662 -16.34 -35.02 -20.29
N GLY A 663 -17.23 -35.51 -21.18
CA GLY A 663 -18.45 -34.80 -21.59
C GLY A 663 -19.51 -34.58 -20.50
N GLY A 664 -19.25 -35.04 -19.26
CA GLY A 664 -20.09 -34.85 -18.08
C GLY A 664 -19.40 -34.10 -16.94
N GLU A 665 -18.29 -33.40 -17.21
CA GLU A 665 -17.55 -32.59 -16.26
C GLU A 665 -18.43 -31.49 -15.63
N ARG A 666 -18.31 -31.30 -14.32
CA ARG A 666 -19.01 -30.24 -13.57
C ARG A 666 -18.06 -29.54 -12.62
N CYS A 667 -18.25 -28.24 -12.45
CA CYS A 667 -17.55 -27.47 -11.41
C CYS A 667 -17.89 -28.00 -10.01
N LEU A 668 -16.88 -28.20 -9.18
CA LEU A 668 -17.04 -28.72 -7.83
C LEU A 668 -17.78 -27.76 -6.92
N SER A 669 -18.71 -28.27 -6.12
CA SER A 669 -19.27 -27.51 -4.98
C SER A 669 -18.30 -27.52 -3.80
N ARG A 670 -18.35 -26.53 -2.92
CA ARG A 670 -17.55 -26.50 -1.67
C ARG A 670 -17.70 -27.75 -0.80
N HIS A 671 -18.92 -28.29 -0.69
CA HIS A 671 -19.14 -29.51 0.06
C HIS A 671 -18.39 -30.70 -0.53
N ARG A 672 -18.36 -30.81 -1.86
CA ARG A 672 -17.54 -31.81 -2.56
C ARG A 672 -16.05 -31.54 -2.42
N ALA A 673 -15.61 -30.27 -2.42
CA ALA A 673 -14.21 -29.93 -2.16
C ALA A 673 -13.78 -30.36 -0.76
N ALA A 674 -14.61 -30.14 0.27
CA ALA A 674 -14.36 -30.65 1.62
C ALA A 674 -14.35 -32.19 1.68
N GLU A 675 -15.28 -32.85 0.99
CA GLU A 675 -15.28 -34.31 0.87
C GLU A 675 -13.98 -34.81 0.21
N PHE A 676 -13.49 -34.13 -0.83
CA PHE A 676 -12.23 -34.47 -1.47
C PHE A 676 -11.01 -34.11 -0.62
N ALA A 677 -11.04 -33.05 0.17
CA ALA A 677 -10.00 -32.73 1.14
C ALA A 677 -9.83 -33.89 2.14
N ASP A 678 -10.94 -34.38 2.72
CA ASP A 678 -10.95 -35.55 3.60
C ASP A 678 -10.41 -36.81 2.92
N LEU A 679 -10.83 -37.06 1.68
CA LEU A 679 -10.46 -38.26 0.92
C LEU A 679 -9.01 -38.25 0.43
N LEU A 680 -8.41 -37.07 0.25
CA LEU A 680 -7.07 -36.86 -0.28
C LEU A 680 -6.09 -36.42 0.82
N ASP A 681 -6.07 -37.16 1.93
CA ASP A 681 -5.10 -37.01 3.01
C ASP A 681 -5.12 -35.63 3.70
N ALA A 682 -6.33 -35.08 3.93
CA ALA A 682 -6.54 -33.75 4.55
C ALA A 682 -5.82 -32.64 3.77
N ASP A 683 -6.09 -32.57 2.47
CA ASP A 683 -5.50 -31.58 1.58
C ASP A 683 -5.90 -30.15 2.00
N ARG A 684 -4.92 -29.42 2.52
CA ARG A 684 -5.09 -28.06 3.06
C ARG A 684 -5.65 -27.07 2.03
N TYR A 685 -5.28 -27.22 0.76
CA TYR A 685 -5.73 -26.32 -0.29
C TYR A 685 -7.25 -26.49 -0.57
N LEU A 686 -7.72 -27.73 -0.70
CA LEU A 686 -9.14 -28.01 -0.85
C LEU A 686 -9.96 -27.62 0.40
N GLU A 687 -9.37 -27.74 1.59
CA GLU A 687 -9.96 -27.28 2.85
C GLU A 687 -10.10 -25.75 2.89
N SER A 688 -9.04 -25.01 2.54
CA SER A 688 -9.05 -23.54 2.44
C SER A 688 -10.06 -23.08 1.38
N LEU A 689 -10.13 -23.72 0.21
CA LEU A 689 -11.16 -23.41 -0.80
C LEU A 689 -12.59 -23.71 -0.33
N ALA A 690 -12.80 -24.81 0.38
CA ALA A 690 -14.11 -25.19 0.87
C ALA A 690 -14.63 -24.19 1.92
N SER A 691 -13.72 -23.67 2.75
CA SER A 691 -14.00 -22.70 3.80
C SER A 691 -13.83 -21.24 3.41
N SER A 692 -13.37 -20.93 2.18
CA SER A 692 -13.01 -19.58 1.74
C SER A 692 -14.16 -18.57 1.76
N ASP A 693 -13.77 -17.29 1.90
CA ASP A 693 -14.69 -16.14 1.87
C ASP A 693 -14.94 -15.62 0.45
N LEU A 694 -14.48 -16.35 -0.56
CA LEU A 694 -14.62 -16.00 -1.97
C LEU A 694 -15.87 -16.63 -2.58
N TYR A 695 -16.38 -16.04 -3.64
CA TYR A 695 -17.35 -16.58 -4.59
C TYR A 695 -16.70 -16.47 -5.98
N TRP A 696 -16.83 -17.50 -6.80
CA TRP A 696 -16.20 -17.54 -8.13
C TRP A 696 -17.24 -17.16 -9.19
N ASP A 697 -17.15 -15.91 -9.63
CA ASP A 697 -18.12 -15.30 -10.53
C ASP A 697 -17.61 -15.26 -11.96
N GLU A 698 -18.50 -15.53 -12.91
CA GLU A 698 -18.16 -15.65 -14.32
C GLU A 698 -18.11 -14.26 -14.98
N VAL A 699 -17.06 -13.97 -15.74
CA VAL A 699 -16.95 -12.75 -16.54
C VAL A 699 -17.87 -12.87 -17.75
N VAL A 700 -18.83 -11.95 -17.89
CA VAL A 700 -19.83 -11.97 -18.97
C VAL A 700 -19.58 -10.89 -20.03
N ALA A 701 -18.81 -9.86 -19.71
CA ALA A 701 -18.41 -8.83 -20.67
C ALA A 701 -17.13 -8.13 -20.23
N ILE A 702 -16.29 -7.78 -21.20
CA ILE A 702 -15.13 -6.88 -21.06
C ILE A 702 -15.30 -5.80 -22.13
N GLU A 703 -15.61 -4.57 -21.73
CA GLU A 703 -16.00 -3.48 -22.63
C GLU A 703 -14.99 -2.32 -22.53
N PRO A 704 -14.38 -1.81 -23.62
CA PRO A 704 -13.50 -0.65 -23.54
C PRO A 704 -14.28 0.62 -23.18
N LEU A 705 -13.74 1.41 -22.24
CA LEU A 705 -14.27 2.72 -21.82
C LEU A 705 -13.43 3.91 -22.33
N GLY A 706 -12.35 3.64 -23.05
CA GLY A 706 -11.40 4.65 -23.52
C GLY A 706 -10.53 5.21 -22.39
N MET A 707 -9.90 6.36 -22.66
CA MET A 707 -9.00 7.06 -21.72
C MET A 707 -9.78 7.65 -20.55
N GLN A 708 -9.43 7.22 -19.33
CA GLN A 708 -10.11 7.57 -18.10
C GLN A 708 -9.07 7.85 -17.02
N GLN A 709 -9.39 8.70 -16.06
CA GLN A 709 -8.53 8.96 -14.91
C GLN A 709 -8.41 7.67 -14.08
N VAL A 710 -7.20 7.30 -13.67
CA VAL A 710 -6.94 6.07 -12.93
C VAL A 710 -6.04 6.30 -11.72
N TYR A 711 -6.17 5.42 -10.75
CA TYR A 711 -5.46 5.44 -9.48
C TYR A 711 -4.93 4.05 -9.15
N ASP A 712 -3.89 3.97 -8.33
CA ASP A 712 -3.36 2.73 -7.79
C ASP A 712 -3.09 2.85 -6.28
N LEU A 713 -3.19 1.73 -5.58
CA LEU A 713 -2.98 1.62 -4.13
C LEU A 713 -1.97 0.50 -3.87
N THR A 714 -0.93 0.79 -3.09
CA THR A 714 0.00 -0.24 -2.60
C THR A 714 -0.43 -0.74 -1.24
N VAL A 715 -0.41 -2.05 -1.08
CA VAL A 715 -0.70 -2.75 0.17
C VAL A 715 0.47 -3.67 0.48
N ASP A 716 1.01 -3.54 1.68
CA ASP A 716 2.11 -4.37 2.17
C ASP A 716 1.58 -5.78 2.51
N ASP A 717 2.48 -6.75 2.55
CA ASP A 717 2.23 -8.19 2.80
C ASP A 717 1.39 -8.95 1.76
N THR A 718 0.12 -8.57 1.60
CA THR A 718 -0.85 -9.30 0.79
C THR A 718 -0.84 -8.88 -0.68
N HIS A 719 -0.38 -7.66 -0.97
CA HIS A 719 -0.28 -7.07 -2.31
C HIS A 719 -1.56 -7.10 -3.12
N ASN A 720 -2.72 -7.16 -2.46
CA ASN A 720 -4.03 -7.22 -3.08
C ASN A 720 -5.09 -6.52 -2.22
N PHE A 721 -6.19 -6.10 -2.83
CA PHE A 721 -7.31 -5.49 -2.11
C PHE A 721 -8.66 -5.73 -2.81
N VAL A 722 -9.76 -5.37 -2.15
CA VAL A 722 -11.12 -5.47 -2.69
C VAL A 722 -11.62 -4.10 -3.18
N ALA A 723 -11.98 -4.01 -4.45
CA ALA A 723 -12.60 -2.83 -5.06
C ALA A 723 -13.84 -3.22 -5.89
N GLU A 724 -14.93 -2.45 -5.79
CA GLU A 724 -16.23 -2.73 -6.44
C GLU A 724 -16.70 -4.19 -6.22
N ASP A 725 -16.47 -4.72 -5.02
CA ASP A 725 -16.74 -6.10 -4.63
C ASP A 725 -15.97 -7.15 -5.47
N ILE A 726 -14.73 -6.87 -5.90
CA ILE A 726 -13.84 -7.76 -6.67
C ILE A 726 -12.39 -7.68 -6.13
N CYS A 727 -11.63 -8.79 -6.12
CA CYS A 727 -10.24 -8.84 -5.61
C CYS A 727 -9.18 -8.52 -6.70
N VAL A 728 -8.15 -7.71 -6.39
CA VAL A 728 -7.14 -7.14 -7.33
C VAL A 728 -5.69 -7.05 -6.76
N HIS A 729 -4.56 -7.03 -7.55
CA HIS A 729 -3.14 -7.26 -7.08
C HIS A 729 -1.98 -6.39 -7.70
N ASN A 730 -0.78 -6.20 -7.06
CA ASN A 730 0.43 -5.35 -7.45
C ASN A 730 1.73 -6.11 -7.96
N THR A 731 2.76 -5.54 -8.66
CA THR A 731 3.89 -6.31 -9.36
C THR A 731 5.34 -5.74 -9.28
N THR A 732 6.37 -6.62 -9.47
CA THR A 732 7.85 -6.54 -9.28
C THR A 732 8.77 -6.89 -10.50
N PHE A 733 9.79 -6.07 -10.82
CA PHE A 733 10.87 -6.29 -11.85
C PHE A 733 12.22 -6.76 -11.25
N ALA A 734 12.59 -6.23 -10.08
CA ALA A 734 13.94 -6.36 -9.53
C ALA A 734 14.39 -7.78 -9.16
N MET A 735 13.44 -8.69 -8.90
CA MET A 735 13.75 -10.04 -8.44
C MET A 735 14.35 -10.94 -9.53
N ASN A 736 14.06 -10.71 -10.82
CA ASN A 736 14.68 -11.53 -11.86
C ASN A 736 16.18 -11.28 -12.00
N LEU A 737 16.65 -10.06 -11.72
CA LEU A 737 18.08 -9.75 -11.75
C LEU A 737 18.83 -10.51 -10.65
N VAL A 738 18.22 -10.63 -9.46
CA VAL A 738 18.74 -11.44 -8.36
C VAL A 738 18.78 -12.92 -8.72
N GLU A 739 17.72 -13.45 -9.34
CA GLU A 739 17.68 -14.84 -9.79
C GLU A 739 18.85 -15.18 -10.73
N HIS A 740 19.11 -14.33 -11.72
CA HIS A 740 20.18 -14.56 -12.68
C HIS A 740 21.57 -14.42 -12.05
N ALA A 741 21.78 -13.45 -11.15
CA ALA A 741 23.03 -13.30 -10.41
C ALA A 741 23.36 -14.53 -9.53
N VAL A 742 22.36 -15.06 -8.82
CA VAL A 742 22.49 -16.24 -7.95
C VAL A 742 22.82 -17.50 -8.77
N ILE A 743 22.30 -17.61 -9.99
CA ILE A 743 22.60 -18.75 -10.87
C ILE A 743 23.99 -18.63 -11.47
N ALA A 744 24.34 -17.46 -11.98
CA ALA A 744 25.57 -17.20 -12.71
C ALA A 744 26.82 -17.17 -11.82
N SER A 745 26.67 -16.93 -10.51
CA SER A 745 27.77 -16.87 -9.55
C SER A 745 27.64 -17.92 -8.44
N ASP A 746 28.79 -18.31 -7.88
CA ASP A 746 28.85 -19.10 -6.64
C ASP A 746 29.21 -18.24 -5.41
N LYS A 747 29.37 -16.92 -5.61
CA LYS A 747 29.59 -15.95 -4.54
C LYS A 747 28.27 -15.58 -3.84
N PRO A 748 28.32 -15.16 -2.57
CA PRO A 748 27.15 -14.68 -1.83
C PRO A 748 26.41 -13.53 -2.54
N VAL A 749 25.08 -13.62 -2.62
CA VAL A 749 24.20 -12.51 -3.01
C VAL A 749 23.36 -12.10 -1.80
N MET A 750 23.32 -10.80 -1.49
CA MET A 750 22.53 -10.27 -0.37
C MET A 750 21.37 -9.43 -0.89
N VAL A 751 20.17 -9.65 -0.34
CA VAL A 751 18.94 -8.91 -0.66
C VAL A 751 18.42 -8.27 0.62
N PHE A 752 18.30 -6.94 0.62
CA PHE A 752 17.64 -6.17 1.66
C PHE A 752 16.25 -5.77 1.19
N SER A 753 15.22 -6.38 1.76
CA SER A 753 13.83 -6.18 1.36
C SER A 753 13.06 -5.44 2.45
N MET A 754 12.93 -4.13 2.30
CA MET A 754 12.23 -3.29 3.28
C MET A 754 10.73 -3.13 2.95
N GLU A 755 10.31 -3.50 1.74
CA GLU A 755 8.91 -3.49 1.30
C GLU A 755 8.24 -4.87 1.40
N MET A 756 8.99 -5.96 1.23
CA MET A 756 8.41 -7.31 1.14
C MET A 756 9.02 -8.32 2.13
N PRO A 757 8.21 -9.21 2.74
CA PRO A 757 8.73 -10.33 3.53
C PRO A 757 9.59 -11.30 2.71
N ALA A 758 10.59 -11.92 3.34
CA ALA A 758 11.53 -12.83 2.67
C ALA A 758 10.83 -14.03 2.00
N ASP A 759 9.83 -14.64 2.66
CA ASP A 759 9.08 -15.78 2.13
C ASP A 759 8.35 -15.44 0.81
N SER A 760 7.78 -14.23 0.74
CA SER A 760 7.07 -13.75 -0.45
C SER A 760 8.00 -13.54 -1.63
N LEU A 761 9.25 -13.12 -1.38
CA LEU A 761 10.30 -13.02 -2.40
C LEU A 761 10.76 -14.41 -2.87
N MET A 762 10.94 -15.35 -1.95
CA MET A 762 11.35 -16.72 -2.28
C MET A 762 10.33 -17.45 -3.16
N LEU A 763 9.04 -17.31 -2.86
CA LEU A 763 7.97 -17.89 -3.69
C LEU A 763 7.95 -17.30 -5.10
N ARG A 764 8.24 -15.99 -5.25
CA ARG A 764 8.38 -15.33 -6.54
C ARG A 764 9.57 -15.87 -7.33
N MET A 765 10.73 -16.02 -6.68
CA MET A 765 11.91 -16.61 -7.31
C MET A 765 11.65 -18.05 -7.76
N LEU A 766 11.01 -18.86 -6.94
CA LEU A 766 10.68 -20.25 -7.30
C LEU A 766 9.70 -20.33 -8.48
N SER A 767 8.72 -19.43 -8.53
CA SER A 767 7.79 -19.30 -9.66
C SER A 767 8.51 -18.92 -10.95
N SER A 768 9.35 -17.89 -10.90
CA SER A 768 10.09 -17.42 -12.06
C SER A 768 11.09 -18.47 -12.57
N LEU A 769 11.88 -19.07 -11.68
CA LEU A 769 12.86 -20.11 -12.02
C LEU A 769 12.21 -21.40 -12.51
N GLY A 770 11.13 -21.82 -11.87
CA GLY A 770 10.37 -23.00 -12.28
C GLY A 770 9.54 -22.76 -13.55
N ARG A 771 9.38 -21.50 -13.98
CA ARG A 771 8.37 -21.10 -14.99
C ARG A 771 6.99 -21.66 -14.65
N ILE A 772 6.65 -21.59 -13.36
CA ILE A 772 5.39 -22.04 -12.80
C ILE A 772 4.58 -20.78 -12.50
N ASP A 773 3.28 -20.82 -12.76
CA ASP A 773 2.41 -19.71 -12.41
C ASP A 773 2.61 -19.32 -10.94
N GLN A 774 2.86 -18.03 -10.69
CA GLN A 774 3.16 -17.52 -9.35
C GLN A 774 2.06 -17.86 -8.35
N THR A 775 0.82 -17.89 -8.83
CA THR A 775 -0.32 -18.21 -8.00
C THR A 775 -0.38 -19.69 -7.67
N ARG A 776 0.01 -20.57 -8.58
CA ARG A 776 0.10 -22.02 -8.31
C ARG A 776 1.17 -22.31 -7.27
N VAL A 777 2.33 -21.66 -7.35
CA VAL A 777 3.38 -21.76 -6.32
C VAL A 777 2.89 -21.21 -4.97
N ARG A 778 2.29 -20.02 -4.95
CA ARG A 778 1.82 -19.39 -3.71
C ARG A 778 0.66 -20.13 -3.03
N THR A 779 -0.23 -20.75 -3.81
CA THR A 779 -1.38 -21.50 -3.30
C THR A 779 -1.09 -22.99 -3.08
N GLY A 780 0.11 -23.46 -3.44
CA GLY A 780 0.49 -24.89 -3.37
C GLY A 780 -0.19 -25.80 -4.41
N GLN A 781 -0.90 -25.22 -5.39
CA GLN A 781 -1.64 -25.93 -6.43
C GLN A 781 -0.75 -26.33 -7.62
N LEU A 782 0.25 -27.15 -7.37
CA LEU A 782 1.17 -27.59 -8.42
C LEU A 782 0.60 -28.79 -9.16
N GLU A 783 0.54 -28.71 -10.48
CA GLU A 783 0.20 -29.85 -11.34
C GLU A 783 1.34 -30.88 -11.31
N ASP A 784 1.07 -32.12 -11.75
CA ASP A 784 2.08 -33.19 -11.77
C ASP A 784 3.31 -32.81 -12.63
N GLU A 785 3.15 -31.90 -13.60
CA GLU A 785 4.24 -31.34 -14.40
C GLU A 785 4.99 -30.17 -13.73
N ASP A 786 4.36 -29.48 -12.77
CA ASP A 786 4.95 -28.38 -12.03
C ASP A 786 5.86 -28.90 -10.91
N TRP A 787 5.57 -30.06 -10.32
CA TRP A 787 6.41 -30.66 -9.27
C TRP A 787 7.86 -30.91 -9.73
N PRO A 788 8.12 -31.51 -10.91
CA PRO A 788 9.47 -31.60 -11.45
C PRO A 788 10.14 -30.24 -11.66
N ARG A 789 9.40 -29.24 -12.16
CA ARG A 789 9.92 -27.88 -12.39
C ARG A 789 10.26 -27.17 -11.09
N LEU A 790 9.40 -27.29 -10.07
CA LEU A 790 9.63 -26.71 -8.75
C LEU A 790 10.79 -27.40 -8.06
N THR A 791 10.83 -28.73 -8.10
CA THR A 791 11.94 -29.50 -7.53
C THR A 791 13.26 -29.14 -8.21
N SER A 792 13.23 -28.92 -9.53
CA SER A 792 14.40 -28.43 -10.27
C SER A 792 14.80 -27.03 -9.81
N ALA A 793 13.86 -26.09 -9.65
CA ALA A 793 14.13 -24.75 -9.15
C ALA A 793 14.66 -24.74 -7.70
N VAL A 794 14.10 -25.58 -6.82
CA VAL A 794 14.58 -25.76 -5.44
C VAL A 794 15.99 -26.35 -5.44
N ASN A 795 16.27 -27.37 -6.24
CA ASN A 795 17.61 -27.95 -6.35
C ASN A 795 18.61 -26.95 -6.92
N LEU A 796 18.20 -26.10 -7.85
CA LEU A 796 19.02 -25.04 -8.41
C LEU A 796 19.42 -23.99 -7.36
N LEU A 797 18.54 -23.71 -6.39
CA LEU A 797 18.78 -22.74 -5.32
C LEU A 797 19.43 -23.35 -4.06
N LYS A 798 19.25 -24.64 -3.81
CA LYS A 798 19.64 -25.31 -2.56
C LYS A 798 21.11 -25.10 -2.20
N ASP A 799 21.99 -25.16 -3.19
CA ASP A 799 23.44 -25.08 -3.00
C ASP A 799 23.98 -23.65 -3.28
N LYS A 800 23.09 -22.67 -3.49
CA LYS A 800 23.44 -21.29 -3.80
C LYS A 800 23.44 -20.41 -2.55
N GLN A 801 24.36 -19.45 -2.51
CA GLN A 801 24.58 -18.57 -1.37
C GLN A 801 23.72 -17.30 -1.49
N LEU A 802 22.41 -17.42 -1.30
CA LEU A 802 21.48 -16.29 -1.26
C LEU A 802 21.08 -15.97 0.18
N PHE A 803 21.24 -14.71 0.58
CA PHE A 803 20.86 -14.19 1.89
C PHE A 803 19.81 -13.09 1.72
N ILE A 804 18.66 -13.22 2.39
CA ILE A 804 17.58 -12.24 2.37
C ILE A 804 17.39 -11.69 3.79
N ASP A 805 17.29 -10.38 3.90
CA ASP A 805 17.05 -9.65 5.14
C ASP A 805 15.86 -8.72 4.94
N ASP A 806 14.76 -9.00 5.63
CA ASP A 806 13.49 -8.27 5.53
C ASP A 806 13.27 -7.25 6.66
N THR A 807 14.35 -6.82 7.31
CA THR A 807 14.27 -5.79 8.36
C THR A 807 13.90 -4.43 7.75
N ALA A 808 12.78 -3.85 8.20
CA ALA A 808 12.33 -2.53 7.77
C ALA A 808 13.24 -1.39 8.26
N ALA A 809 13.25 -0.28 7.51
CA ALA A 809 13.88 1.00 7.87
C ALA A 809 15.37 0.92 8.28
N LEU A 810 16.15 0.04 7.64
CA LEU A 810 17.58 -0.10 7.92
C LEU A 810 18.39 1.13 7.51
N SER A 811 19.34 1.51 8.35
CA SER A 811 20.35 2.51 8.01
C SER A 811 21.50 1.90 7.17
N PRO A 812 22.21 2.68 6.34
CA PRO A 812 23.37 2.20 5.58
C PRO A 812 24.48 1.59 6.46
N ASN A 813 24.63 2.06 7.71
CA ASN A 813 25.65 1.57 8.63
C ASN A 813 25.31 0.20 9.21
N GLU A 814 24.04 -0.02 9.58
CA GLU A 814 23.57 -1.34 10.01
C GLU A 814 23.69 -2.35 8.86
N MET A 815 23.31 -1.92 7.65
CA MET A 815 23.48 -2.71 6.43
C MET A 815 24.95 -3.11 6.22
N ARG A 816 25.89 -2.15 6.36
CA ARG A 816 27.34 -2.41 6.29
C ARG A 816 27.76 -3.50 7.29
N SER A 817 27.30 -3.42 8.53
CA SER A 817 27.63 -4.39 9.58
C SER A 817 27.17 -5.81 9.22
N ARG A 818 25.93 -5.94 8.71
CA ARG A 818 25.35 -7.22 8.27
C ARG A 818 26.11 -7.80 7.08
N ILE A 819 26.46 -6.98 6.08
CA ILE A 819 27.28 -7.41 4.93
C ILE A 819 28.66 -7.88 5.39
N ARG A 820 29.34 -7.13 6.28
CA ARG A 820 30.66 -7.53 6.81
C ARG A 820 30.62 -8.89 7.50
N ARG A 821 29.53 -9.20 8.21
CA ARG A 821 29.34 -10.52 8.83
C ARG A 821 29.28 -11.62 7.78
N VAL A 822 28.45 -11.48 6.75
CA VAL A 822 28.35 -12.46 5.65
C VAL A 822 29.69 -12.60 4.93
N VAL A 823 30.39 -11.50 4.64
CA VAL A 823 31.70 -11.53 3.97
C VAL A 823 32.77 -12.24 4.79
N ARG A 824 32.76 -12.09 6.10
CA ARG A 824 33.68 -12.81 7.01
C ARG A 824 33.42 -14.31 7.04
N GLU A 825 32.16 -14.72 6.96
CA GLU A 825 31.74 -16.12 7.06
C GLU A 825 31.82 -16.86 5.70
N GLN A 826 31.48 -16.17 4.59
CA GLN A 826 31.22 -16.79 3.28
C GLN A 826 32.11 -16.24 2.15
N GLY A 827 32.87 -15.17 2.38
CA GLY A 827 33.76 -14.55 1.39
C GLY A 827 33.12 -13.40 0.59
N ASN A 828 33.75 -13.00 -0.51
CA ASN A 828 33.39 -11.77 -1.23
C ASN A 828 32.01 -11.85 -1.89
N MET A 829 31.23 -10.78 -1.75
CA MET A 829 29.89 -10.66 -2.36
C MET A 829 29.93 -10.67 -3.89
N ALA A 830 28.94 -11.32 -4.50
CA ALA A 830 28.64 -11.20 -5.93
C ALA A 830 27.83 -9.94 -6.22
N MET A 831 26.81 -9.67 -5.41
CA MET A 831 25.87 -8.58 -5.61
C MET A 831 25.14 -8.24 -4.30
N ILE A 832 24.75 -6.98 -4.17
CA ILE A 832 23.88 -6.50 -3.09
C ILE A 832 22.66 -5.83 -3.72
N MET A 833 21.46 -6.21 -3.31
CA MET A 833 20.20 -5.64 -3.80
C MET A 833 19.41 -4.99 -2.66
N ILE A 834 18.79 -3.84 -2.91
CA ILE A 834 18.06 -3.04 -1.93
C ILE A 834 16.68 -2.63 -2.50
N ASP A 835 15.60 -3.01 -1.81
CA ASP A 835 14.20 -2.72 -2.15
C ASP A 835 13.47 -1.98 -1.03
N TYR A 836 13.16 -0.69 -1.11
CA TYR A 836 13.68 0.33 -2.04
C TYR A 836 14.37 1.46 -1.25
N LEU A 837 15.21 2.23 -1.92
CA LEU A 837 16.12 3.21 -1.30
C LEU A 837 15.40 4.22 -0.41
N GLN A 838 14.21 4.68 -0.81
CA GLN A 838 13.40 5.64 -0.06
C GLN A 838 12.71 5.07 1.19
N LEU A 839 12.89 3.80 1.56
CA LEU A 839 12.47 3.27 2.87
C LEU A 839 13.58 3.30 3.92
N MET A 840 14.82 3.55 3.52
CA MET A 840 15.94 3.69 4.44
C MET A 840 15.79 4.93 5.32
N GLN A 841 16.28 4.85 6.54
CA GLN A 841 16.25 5.93 7.53
C GLN A 841 17.64 6.13 8.16
N ILE A 842 18.03 7.39 8.34
CA ILE A 842 19.22 7.75 9.10
C ILE A 842 18.78 8.44 10.41
N PRO A 843 19.10 7.86 11.59
CA PRO A 843 18.77 8.47 12.88
C PRO A 843 19.32 9.91 12.98
N GLY A 844 18.43 10.87 13.26
CA GLY A 844 18.79 12.29 13.44
C GLY A 844 18.49 13.22 12.25
N PHE A 845 18.03 12.69 11.11
CA PHE A 845 17.54 13.49 9.97
C PHE A 845 16.01 13.51 9.93
N SER A 846 15.36 14.52 10.53
CA SER A 846 13.87 14.60 10.58
C SER A 846 13.23 15.62 9.62
N GLU A 847 13.99 16.60 9.10
CA GLU A 847 13.39 17.74 8.36
C GLU A 847 13.82 17.86 6.88
N ASN A 848 14.87 17.17 6.42
CA ASN A 848 15.39 17.34 5.05
C ASN A 848 15.65 16.00 4.34
N ARG A 849 14.59 15.43 3.76
CA ARG A 849 14.63 14.13 3.06
C ARG A 849 15.62 14.10 1.89
N THR A 850 15.74 15.21 1.14
CA THR A 850 16.71 15.30 0.03
C THR A 850 18.15 15.18 0.52
N GLY A 851 18.47 15.80 1.67
CA GLY A 851 19.78 15.67 2.30
C GLY A 851 20.05 14.25 2.81
N GLU A 852 19.05 13.62 3.41
CA GLU A 852 19.13 12.24 3.91
C GLU A 852 19.40 11.25 2.78
N ILE A 853 18.66 11.34 1.67
CA ILE A 853 18.81 10.47 0.50
C ILE A 853 20.16 10.69 -0.19
N SER A 854 20.68 11.92 -0.17
CA SER A 854 22.03 12.22 -0.66
C SER A 854 23.10 11.47 0.15
N GLU A 855 22.93 11.40 1.47
CA GLU A 855 23.86 10.70 2.35
C GLU A 855 23.75 9.17 2.23
N ILE A 856 22.52 8.66 2.05
CA ILE A 856 22.27 7.26 1.73
C ILE A 856 22.99 6.88 0.43
N SER A 857 22.76 7.65 -0.65
CA SER A 857 23.37 7.42 -1.97
C SER A 857 24.91 7.35 -1.90
N ARG A 858 25.55 8.34 -1.26
CA ARG A 858 27.01 8.33 -1.03
C ARG A 858 27.47 7.12 -0.23
N SER A 859 26.72 6.75 0.81
CA SER A 859 27.03 5.59 1.65
C SER A 859 26.95 4.29 0.85
N LEU A 860 25.92 4.13 0.00
CA LEU A 860 25.75 2.96 -0.88
C LEU A 860 26.88 2.85 -1.90
N LYS A 861 27.32 3.96 -2.52
CA LYS A 861 28.50 3.97 -3.40
C LYS A 861 29.77 3.61 -2.63
N GLY A 862 29.88 4.06 -1.38
CA GLY A 862 30.95 3.65 -0.46
C GLY A 862 30.95 2.15 -0.20
N LEU A 863 29.78 1.54 0.01
CA LEU A 863 29.62 0.09 0.19
C LEU A 863 30.02 -0.69 -1.07
N ALA A 864 29.60 -0.23 -2.26
CA ALA A 864 29.97 -0.87 -3.52
C ALA A 864 31.49 -0.96 -3.67
N LYS A 865 32.21 0.16 -3.40
CA LYS A 865 33.67 0.21 -3.44
C LYS A 865 34.34 -0.62 -2.34
N GLU A 866 33.80 -0.59 -1.12
CA GLU A 866 34.36 -1.32 0.03
C GLU A 866 34.32 -2.83 -0.20
N PHE A 867 33.19 -3.36 -0.68
CA PHE A 867 33.01 -4.79 -0.90
C PHE A 867 33.35 -5.27 -2.32
N ASN A 868 33.74 -4.34 -3.19
CA ASN A 868 34.07 -4.59 -4.60
C ASN A 868 33.01 -5.44 -5.32
N CYS A 869 31.74 -5.05 -5.19
CA CYS A 869 30.61 -5.73 -5.82
C CYS A 869 29.56 -4.69 -6.31
N PRO A 870 28.75 -5.03 -7.32
CA PRO A 870 27.63 -4.19 -7.74
C PRO A 870 26.57 -4.09 -6.64
N VAL A 871 26.19 -2.85 -6.33
CA VAL A 871 25.06 -2.53 -5.43
C VAL A 871 23.90 -2.05 -6.29
N ILE A 872 22.79 -2.77 -6.24
CA ILE A 872 21.56 -2.47 -6.97
C ILE A 872 20.55 -1.89 -6.00
N ALA A 873 20.14 -0.64 -6.22
CA ALA A 873 19.11 -0.01 -5.41
C ALA A 873 17.90 0.37 -6.26
N LEU A 874 16.72 -0.02 -5.79
CA LEU A 874 15.46 0.38 -6.41
C LEU A 874 15.10 1.80 -5.98
N SER A 875 14.63 2.59 -6.94
CA SER A 875 14.21 3.97 -6.70
C SER A 875 12.89 4.28 -7.39
N GLN A 876 12.01 4.99 -6.70
CA GLN A 876 10.75 5.44 -7.29
C GLN A 876 10.92 6.75 -8.07
N LEU A 877 10.10 6.91 -9.13
CA LEU A 877 10.06 8.12 -9.97
C LEU A 877 9.00 9.13 -9.49
N ASN A 878 9.27 10.42 -9.70
CA ASN A 878 8.38 11.55 -9.51
C ASN A 878 7.14 11.47 -10.42
N ARG A 879 6.02 11.99 -9.92
CA ARG A 879 4.71 11.98 -10.61
C ARG A 879 4.65 12.93 -11.82
N SER A 880 5.55 13.91 -11.92
CA SER A 880 5.63 14.87 -13.04
C SER A 880 5.84 14.23 -14.40
N LEU A 881 6.40 13.02 -14.42
CA LEU A 881 6.65 12.24 -15.62
C LEU A 881 5.38 12.00 -16.45
N GLU A 882 4.26 11.73 -15.80
CA GLU A 882 2.99 11.30 -16.44
C GLU A 882 2.25 12.44 -17.15
N GLN A 883 2.53 13.68 -16.77
CA GLN A 883 1.97 14.88 -17.39
C GLN A 883 2.64 15.20 -18.74
N ARG A 884 3.77 14.54 -19.04
CA ARG A 884 4.50 14.76 -20.29
C ARG A 884 3.87 13.96 -21.43
N PRO A 885 3.88 14.49 -22.67
CA PRO A 885 3.41 13.77 -23.84
C PRO A 885 4.24 12.50 -24.10
N ASN A 886 5.55 12.53 -23.79
CA ASN A 886 6.40 11.34 -23.78
C ASN A 886 6.59 10.86 -22.33
N LYS A 887 6.07 9.67 -22.03
CA LYS A 887 6.07 9.07 -20.69
C LYS A 887 7.31 8.20 -20.42
N ARG A 888 8.29 8.16 -21.34
CA ARG A 888 9.57 7.50 -21.10
C ARG A 888 10.36 8.26 -20.01
N PRO A 889 10.74 7.61 -18.90
CA PRO A 889 11.43 8.28 -17.81
C PRO A 889 12.78 8.87 -18.21
N VAL A 890 13.13 10.02 -17.63
CA VAL A 890 14.44 10.66 -17.76
C VAL A 890 15.00 11.01 -16.37
N MET A 891 16.27 11.43 -16.28
CA MET A 891 16.95 11.69 -15.01
C MET A 891 16.21 12.65 -14.06
N SER A 892 15.60 13.70 -14.60
CA SER A 892 14.84 14.67 -13.79
C SER A 892 13.63 14.06 -13.08
N ASP A 893 13.18 12.88 -13.52
CA ASP A 893 12.05 12.17 -12.93
C ASP A 893 12.47 11.33 -11.71
N LEU A 894 13.76 11.17 -11.40
CA LEU A 894 14.16 10.53 -10.14
C LEU A 894 13.69 11.37 -8.94
N ARG A 895 13.09 10.73 -7.94
CA ARG A 895 12.66 11.44 -6.73
C ARG A 895 13.87 11.89 -5.94
N GLU A 896 13.89 13.18 -5.57
CA GLU A 896 14.96 13.77 -4.76
C GLU A 896 16.36 13.58 -5.44
N SER A 897 16.38 13.71 -6.78
CA SER A 897 17.40 13.18 -7.72
C SER A 897 18.83 13.70 -7.64
N GLY A 898 19.06 14.88 -7.06
CA GLY A 898 20.32 15.62 -7.30
C GLY A 898 21.59 14.85 -6.94
N ALA A 899 21.61 14.13 -5.83
CA ALA A 899 22.78 13.36 -5.39
C ALA A 899 22.80 11.93 -5.96
N ILE A 900 21.63 11.28 -6.07
CA ILE A 900 21.51 9.93 -6.66
C ILE A 900 22.06 9.95 -8.10
N GLU A 901 21.70 10.97 -8.87
CA GLU A 901 22.19 11.14 -10.23
C GLU A 901 23.71 11.26 -10.28
N GLN A 902 24.34 11.94 -9.32
CA GLN A 902 25.79 12.14 -9.31
C GLN A 902 26.54 10.86 -8.90
N ASP A 903 26.08 10.20 -7.85
CA ASP A 903 26.79 9.07 -7.23
C ASP A 903 26.65 7.76 -8.02
N ALA A 904 25.49 7.51 -8.64
CA ALA A 904 25.24 6.30 -9.41
C ALA A 904 26.15 6.20 -10.64
N ASP A 905 26.60 4.99 -10.96
CA ASP A 905 27.39 4.71 -12.15
C ASP A 905 26.49 4.33 -13.33
N VAL A 906 25.43 3.57 -13.03
CA VAL A 906 24.40 3.16 -13.98
C VAL A 906 23.04 3.55 -13.44
N ILE A 907 22.21 4.16 -14.28
CA ILE A 907 20.80 4.43 -13.98
C ILE A 907 19.97 3.88 -15.12
N ALA A 908 19.12 2.92 -14.79
CA ALA A 908 18.22 2.27 -15.74
C ALA A 908 16.77 2.55 -15.35
N PHE A 909 15.94 2.87 -16.33
CA PHE A 909 14.52 3.11 -16.16
C PHE A 909 13.69 2.01 -16.79
N VAL A 910 12.77 1.45 -16.03
CA VAL A 910 11.79 0.50 -16.56
C VAL A 910 10.61 1.26 -17.13
N TYR A 911 10.34 1.06 -18.41
CA TYR A 911 9.19 1.58 -19.12
C TYR A 911 8.44 0.43 -19.79
N ARG A 912 7.12 0.43 -19.72
CA ARG A 912 6.28 -0.56 -20.40
C ARG A 912 5.27 0.21 -21.22
N ASP A 913 5.40 0.17 -22.54
CA ASP A 913 4.52 0.95 -23.42
C ASP A 913 3.07 0.47 -23.30
N GLU A 914 2.84 -0.85 -23.17
CA GLU A 914 1.51 -1.44 -22.95
C GLU A 914 0.75 -0.87 -21.74
N VAL A 915 1.46 -0.28 -20.76
CA VAL A 915 0.85 0.34 -19.57
C VAL A 915 0.25 1.70 -19.90
N TYR A 916 0.84 2.41 -20.85
CA TYR A 916 0.47 3.77 -21.21
C TYR A 916 -0.30 3.85 -22.54
N ASN A 917 -0.05 2.92 -23.45
CA ASN A 917 -0.59 2.82 -24.81
C ASN A 917 -1.06 1.37 -25.14
N PRO A 918 -2.02 0.78 -24.42
CA PRO A 918 -2.44 -0.61 -24.64
C PRO A 918 -3.22 -0.87 -25.93
N ASP A 919 -3.63 0.17 -26.66
CA ASP A 919 -4.26 0.05 -27.98
C ASP A 919 -3.24 -0.26 -29.09
N ASN A 920 -1.93 -0.24 -28.77
CA ASN A 920 -0.86 -0.61 -29.69
C ASN A 920 -0.55 -2.12 -29.59
N PRO A 921 -1.04 -2.96 -30.51
CA PRO A 921 -0.85 -4.41 -30.44
C PRO A 921 0.62 -4.82 -30.61
N ASP A 922 1.44 -3.99 -31.27
CA ASP A 922 2.83 -4.28 -31.58
C ASP A 922 3.74 -4.29 -30.33
N ASN A 923 3.28 -3.69 -29.22
CA ASN A 923 4.05 -3.51 -27.98
C ASN A 923 3.48 -4.29 -26.77
N GLN A 924 2.54 -5.22 -26.96
CA GLN A 924 1.99 -6.03 -25.86
C GLN A 924 3.04 -7.01 -25.32
N GLY A 925 3.23 -7.01 -24.00
CA GLY A 925 4.27 -7.77 -23.33
C GLY A 925 5.69 -7.26 -23.57
N LEU A 926 5.87 -6.09 -24.20
CA LEU A 926 7.17 -5.46 -24.42
C LEU A 926 7.52 -4.53 -23.24
N ALA A 927 8.68 -4.73 -22.65
CA ALA A 927 9.26 -3.85 -21.65
C ALA A 927 10.54 -3.21 -22.20
N GLU A 928 10.65 -1.90 -22.07
CA GLU A 928 11.84 -1.13 -22.37
C GLU A 928 12.61 -0.89 -21.06
N LEU A 929 13.91 -1.20 -21.08
CA LEU A 929 14.85 -0.80 -20.05
C LEU A 929 15.74 0.31 -20.64
N ILE A 930 15.45 1.54 -20.27
CA ILE A 930 16.12 2.74 -20.77
C ILE A 930 17.33 3.00 -19.87
N ILE A 931 18.54 2.77 -20.39
CA ILE A 931 19.79 3.13 -19.74
C ILE A 931 19.99 4.62 -19.91
N GLY A 932 19.50 5.40 -18.95
CA GLY A 932 19.59 6.86 -19.01
C GLY A 932 20.98 7.38 -18.63
N LYS A 933 21.74 6.63 -17.79
CA LYS A 933 23.12 6.94 -17.42
C LYS A 933 23.94 5.66 -17.39
N GLN A 934 25.12 5.72 -17.97
CA GLN A 934 26.15 4.69 -17.89
C GLN A 934 27.51 5.39 -17.95
N ARG A 935 28.35 5.22 -16.93
CA ARG A 935 29.69 5.86 -16.88
C ARG A 935 30.71 5.18 -17.80
N ASN A 936 30.59 3.87 -17.99
CA ASN A 936 31.63 3.04 -18.60
C ASN A 936 31.24 2.48 -19.99
N GLY A 937 30.17 3.00 -20.60
CA GLY A 937 29.59 2.44 -21.82
C GLY A 937 28.50 3.33 -22.42
N PRO A 938 27.86 2.89 -23.52
CA PRO A 938 26.82 3.66 -24.19
C PRO A 938 25.51 3.72 -23.40
N ILE A 939 24.77 4.82 -23.56
CA ILE A 939 23.36 4.92 -23.19
C ILE A 939 22.47 4.39 -24.31
N GLY A 940 21.24 3.98 -24.00
CA GLY A 940 20.30 3.46 -24.99
C GLY A 940 19.14 2.72 -24.34
N THR A 941 18.33 2.07 -25.15
CA THR A 941 17.15 1.32 -24.68
C THR A 941 17.28 -0.14 -25.06
N VAL A 942 17.16 -1.01 -24.07
CA VAL A 942 17.08 -2.46 -24.24
C VAL A 942 15.61 -2.87 -24.24
N HIS A 943 15.23 -3.76 -25.16
CA HIS A 943 13.87 -4.28 -25.23
C HIS A 943 13.84 -5.71 -24.68
N MET A 944 12.86 -5.99 -23.83
CA MET A 944 12.69 -7.29 -23.17
C MET A 944 11.23 -7.72 -23.25
N ALA A 945 10.99 -9.03 -23.25
CA ALA A 945 9.65 -9.57 -23.09
C ALA A 945 9.30 -9.67 -21.61
N PHE A 946 8.12 -9.17 -21.21
CA PHE A 946 7.57 -9.35 -19.88
C PHE A 946 6.46 -10.40 -19.87
N ILE A 947 6.74 -11.53 -19.23
CA ILE A 947 5.82 -12.66 -19.06
C ILE A 947 5.21 -12.59 -17.67
N GLY A 948 4.13 -11.81 -17.54
CA GLY A 948 3.49 -11.54 -16.24
C GLY A 948 3.02 -12.77 -15.45
N LYS A 949 2.71 -13.90 -16.11
CA LYS A 949 2.27 -15.15 -15.44
C LYS A 949 3.33 -15.77 -14.53
N TYR A 950 4.61 -15.54 -14.84
CA TYR A 950 5.75 -16.08 -14.08
C TYR A 950 6.49 -14.97 -13.34
N THR A 951 5.97 -13.74 -13.38
CA THR A 951 6.69 -12.54 -12.94
C THR A 951 8.12 -12.48 -13.51
N ARG A 952 8.24 -12.79 -14.81
CA ARG A 952 9.52 -13.02 -15.46
C ARG A 952 9.73 -12.06 -16.64
N PHE A 953 10.90 -11.45 -16.71
CA PHE A 953 11.44 -10.77 -17.88
C PHE A 953 12.33 -11.75 -18.65
N GLU A 954 12.29 -11.73 -19.99
CA GLU A 954 13.11 -12.57 -20.87
C GLU A 954 13.64 -11.74 -22.05
N ASP A 955 14.76 -12.18 -22.66
CA ASP A 955 15.27 -11.60 -23.90
C ASP A 955 14.29 -11.83 -25.06
N LEU A 956 14.23 -10.88 -26.00
CA LEU A 956 13.47 -11.05 -27.24
C LEU A 956 14.18 -12.01 -28.20
N ALA A 957 13.40 -12.77 -28.97
CA ALA A 957 13.97 -13.66 -29.98
C ALA A 957 14.69 -12.85 -31.08
N PRO A 958 15.89 -13.26 -31.55
CA PRO A 958 16.67 -12.52 -32.55
C PRO A 958 15.93 -12.19 -33.85
N ASP A 959 14.97 -13.03 -34.26
CA ASP A 959 14.20 -12.85 -35.50
C ASP A 959 13.14 -11.73 -35.42
N SER A 960 12.80 -11.25 -34.22
CA SER A 960 11.81 -10.19 -34.02
C SER A 960 12.35 -8.77 -34.26
N TYR A 961 13.68 -8.61 -34.31
CA TYR A 961 14.32 -7.31 -34.57
C TYR A 961 14.14 -6.83 -36.02
N GLY A 962 13.86 -7.74 -36.96
CA GLY A 962 13.92 -7.47 -38.41
C GLY A 962 12.63 -6.97 -39.08
N GLU A 963 11.44 -7.24 -38.53
CA GLU A 963 10.17 -6.90 -39.21
C GLU A 963 9.56 -5.55 -38.77
N ALA A 964 9.92 -5.00 -37.60
CA ALA A 964 9.25 -3.81 -37.04
C ALA A 964 10.07 -2.50 -37.11
N PHE A 965 11.39 -2.53 -37.30
CA PHE A 965 12.25 -1.34 -37.12
C PHE A 965 13.21 -1.04 -38.29
N GLY A 966 12.92 -1.55 -39.49
CA GLY A 966 13.57 -1.11 -40.72
C GLY A 966 12.95 0.19 -41.25
N GLY A 967 13.48 1.35 -40.83
CA GLY A 967 13.14 2.67 -41.33
C GLY A 967 14.21 3.71 -41.03
#